data_AF-A0AAD5XKD3-F1
#
_entry.id   AF-A0AAD5XKD3-F1
#
_cell.length_a   1.000
_cell.length_b   1.000
_cell.length_c   1.000
_cell.angle_alpha   90.00
_cell.angle_beta   90.00
_cell.angle_gamma   90.00
#
_symmetry.space_group_name_H-M   'P 1'
#
loop_
_entity.id
_entity.type
_entity.pdbx_description
1 polymer ?
#
loop_
_entity_poly.entity_id
_entity_poly.type
_entity_poly.pdbx_seq_one_letter_code
_entity_poly.pdbx_strand_id
1 'polypeptide(L)'
;MNAPGTTTTNSAVNDNLTSTNTTTIAAVTSPTDSVAVQINDNTTTVVNTTPTDAGNTGNNGTSAGEVTTATTTTFATLPFDDTEGFVTSVFAETFTGSALNTTRWTIAGSTCKNTLRTMGQLYANNSAPLSFSAEGVMLSVLDTPVSLDNCEQDYSLANIAKNYTSSRFFSSECYSHGIFEVIAKMPNGTYIWPAIWLECYNCTDATYFEIDIIETYGPRLGYSGEMSAFYNKNTTGDHSQNYISETHDLINQFHNYTVVWVNGFIGFFFDGSEIGQFNYSAIHEASHLDEGCATLNINLALEGTARDGIPPNYSELAADEPNWSPLSVRSIKIFQGPNSSDTIYTSRCISYACTHIPVAPSQILRQTEEIPVAVAIGVFLIILVLIGFGKCSKLSIINALRAFWTAIIILAILSPAIVGYFLHWEVFAKGVYALGTYGIFTMVHYSVQIFCVILHKIRLSKAAKIKARNPDVTPPVTAISNAVYREDPALFEQCMRSIRDMKRQNNKYIIVVADGQRPEEEYLLDIFLNVFPENSIIMRLDSLENRRALRIPLNNFGKPYSAIFVTQPWGGKREAMYTAMALVINDPDVKAMLTTDSDTVFDRNALNALSYELRNPLVGAVAGECRIINRWDSFVSYVSDVRYNFAFNIERACQSLHYAVVCVSGPIGMYRTQGLEKIMDKWVNQRFMKTKCTYGDDRHLTNLFLNEGWKIVYTPDAFCYTESPSTILAFFKQQTRWCKSFYREFAWSMPSFHKQSLWFGYEMTFQLIYPFLLLYWQLIILFTGTYVDQLLTVTIIVAFAMLKATAAYVIGGCKNPKLFYYPFHFLFFITVLFPAKLLALVTLWDMSWGTRGMGVDWMNRLLLAVWNLMLLFGVALSVRNIVADGLITVLNQSMVLPWEYVVGSVFFIALVMYLVYLVSKYHALRAKKKNWEVEIDNDFPIREAKRIVPR
;
A
#
# COMPACT_ATOMS: atom_id res chain seq x y z
N MET A 1 19.80 51.42 -4.82
CA MET A 1 20.67 52.61 -4.83
C MET A 1 21.23 52.80 -3.43
N ASN A 2 22.46 53.32 -3.39
CA ASN A 2 23.32 53.73 -2.29
C ASN A 2 22.66 54.07 -0.92
N ALA A 3 23.34 53.62 0.15
CA ALA A 3 23.41 54.28 1.47
C ALA A 3 24.40 55.50 1.39
N PRO A 4 24.93 56.16 2.45
CA PRO A 4 24.81 55.94 3.91
C PRO A 4 24.69 57.23 4.77
N GLY A 5 24.89 57.10 6.10
CA GLY A 5 25.38 58.15 7.01
C GLY A 5 25.59 57.54 8.43
N THR A 6 26.78 57.49 9.06
CA THR A 6 27.76 58.53 9.51
C THR A 6 27.23 59.43 10.64
N THR A 7 27.91 59.74 11.76
CA THR A 7 29.23 59.41 12.39
C THR A 7 29.17 59.96 13.86
N THR A 8 30.05 59.79 14.87
CA THR A 8 31.43 59.28 15.14
C THR A 8 31.51 58.97 16.68
N THR A 9 32.58 58.66 17.44
CA THR A 9 34.07 58.61 17.34
C THR A 9 34.65 57.74 18.49
N ASN A 10 35.88 57.21 18.33
CA ASN A 10 37.04 57.09 19.27
C ASN A 10 36.89 56.78 20.80
N SER A 11 37.84 56.12 21.51
CA SER A 11 38.93 55.14 21.18
C SER A 11 39.77 54.80 22.45
N ALA A 12 39.97 53.52 22.83
CA ALA A 12 41.12 53.03 23.64
C ALA A 12 41.17 51.49 23.87
N VAL A 13 41.99 50.79 23.07
CA VAL A 13 42.95 49.69 23.42
C VAL A 13 42.70 48.77 24.65
N ASN A 14 42.44 47.47 24.36
CA ASN A 14 42.92 46.19 24.98
C ASN A 14 42.77 45.91 26.51
N ASP A 15 42.63 44.67 27.00
CA ASP A 15 42.76 43.30 26.42
C ASP A 15 41.73 42.29 27.02
N ASN A 16 41.50 41.19 26.29
CA ASN A 16 40.97 39.86 26.67
C ASN A 16 40.21 39.62 28.01
N LEU A 17 38.97 39.11 27.92
CA LEU A 17 38.63 37.72 28.33
C LEU A 17 37.20 37.29 27.89
N THR A 18 36.90 36.00 27.97
CA THR A 18 35.69 35.35 27.41
C THR A 18 34.47 35.37 28.34
N SER A 19 33.27 35.29 27.74
CA SER A 19 31.97 35.45 28.41
C SER A 19 31.43 34.17 29.04
N THR A 20 30.93 34.27 30.27
CA THR A 20 29.93 33.35 30.85
C THR A 20 28.56 34.02 30.86
N ASN A 21 27.50 33.27 30.54
CA ASN A 21 26.10 33.71 30.62
C ASN A 21 25.33 32.72 31.49
N THR A 22 24.90 33.15 32.68
CA THR A 22 23.97 32.41 33.53
C THR A 22 22.53 32.63 33.07
N THR A 23 21.69 31.60 33.17
CA THR A 23 20.23 31.73 33.01
C THR A 23 19.49 30.96 34.09
N THR A 24 18.65 31.65 34.86
CA THR A 24 17.80 31.07 35.90
C THR A 24 16.48 30.58 35.32
N ILE A 25 15.97 29.46 35.84
CA ILE A 25 14.60 28.95 35.57
C ILE A 25 13.86 28.82 36.91
N ALA A 26 12.53 28.99 36.87
CA ALA A 26 11.70 29.23 38.04
C ALA A 26 11.32 27.95 38.82
N ALA A 27 11.12 28.10 40.13
CA ALA A 27 10.69 27.02 41.00
C ALA A 27 9.20 26.67 40.84
N VAL A 28 8.90 25.37 40.84
CA VAL A 28 7.57 24.79 41.10
C VAL A 28 7.60 24.19 42.51
N THR A 29 6.50 24.23 43.26
CA THR A 29 6.50 23.92 44.70
C THR A 29 5.43 22.92 45.13
N SER A 30 5.76 22.20 46.22
CA SER A 30 4.94 21.24 46.99
C SER A 30 4.68 19.85 46.37
N PRO A 31 4.52 18.79 47.20
CA PRO A 31 5.15 18.59 48.51
C PRO A 31 5.76 17.17 48.72
N THR A 32 6.56 17.07 49.78
CA THR A 32 7.14 15.84 50.39
C THR A 32 8.10 15.00 49.54
N ASP A 33 9.33 14.91 50.05
CA ASP A 33 10.37 13.90 49.80
C ASP A 33 10.87 13.74 48.34
N SER A 34 11.69 14.72 47.93
CA SER A 34 12.59 14.63 46.78
C SER A 34 13.95 15.23 47.12
N VAL A 35 15.04 14.47 46.93
CA VAL A 35 16.41 15.00 47.05
C VAL A 35 16.66 15.99 45.90
N ALA A 36 17.11 17.20 46.23
CA ALA A 36 17.49 18.21 45.25
C ALA A 36 19.00 18.15 44.99
N VAL A 37 19.40 17.67 43.81
CA VAL A 37 20.79 17.73 43.35
C VAL A 37 21.05 19.10 42.72
N GLN A 38 22.05 19.84 43.23
CA GLN A 38 22.62 20.99 42.54
C GLN A 38 23.94 20.58 41.88
N ILE A 39 24.05 20.85 40.59
CA ILE A 39 25.29 20.81 39.83
C ILE A 39 25.76 22.26 39.66
N ASN A 40 27.00 22.54 40.05
CA ASN A 40 27.76 23.72 39.65
C ASN A 40 29.14 23.24 39.21
N ASP A 41 29.71 23.87 38.18
CA ASP A 41 30.94 23.46 37.50
C ASP A 41 32.01 22.85 38.43
N ASN A 42 32.23 21.54 38.27
CA ASN A 42 33.23 20.72 38.98
C ASN A 42 33.01 20.42 40.48
N THR A 43 31.86 20.72 41.11
CA THR A 43 31.56 20.19 42.46
C THR A 43 30.08 19.82 42.69
N THR A 44 29.83 18.55 42.95
CA THR A 44 28.54 18.05 43.47
C THR A 44 28.49 18.25 44.99
N THR A 45 27.44 18.91 45.51
CA THR A 45 27.23 19.06 46.96
C THR A 45 25.79 18.76 47.35
N VAL A 46 25.59 17.79 48.24
CA VAL A 46 24.28 17.45 48.80
C VAL A 46 23.99 18.40 49.96
N VAL A 47 22.97 19.24 49.81
CA VAL A 47 22.52 20.14 50.89
C VAL A 47 21.28 19.53 51.55
N ASN A 48 21.47 18.93 52.73
CA ASN A 48 20.37 18.43 53.53
C ASN A 48 19.47 19.61 53.98
N THR A 49 18.21 19.59 53.58
CA THR A 49 17.22 20.67 53.85
C THR A 49 16.05 20.21 54.71
N THR A 50 16.27 19.18 55.54
CA THR A 50 15.40 18.89 56.69
C THR A 50 15.33 20.11 57.63
N PRO A 51 14.14 20.65 57.92
CA PRO A 51 13.98 21.65 58.97
C PRO A 51 14.45 21.09 60.32
N THR A 52 15.14 21.90 61.13
CA THR A 52 15.42 21.55 62.52
C THR A 52 14.18 21.80 63.37
N ASP A 53 13.58 20.73 63.89
CA ASP A 53 12.41 20.82 64.78
C ASP A 53 12.74 21.58 66.07
N ALA A 54 11.91 22.59 66.37
CA ALA A 54 12.16 23.56 67.43
C ALA A 54 11.29 23.28 68.68
N GLY A 55 11.77 22.36 69.52
CA GLY A 55 11.25 22.13 70.88
C GLY A 55 10.65 20.72 71.09
N ASN A 56 10.61 20.19 72.32
CA ASN A 56 10.86 20.86 73.60
C ASN A 56 11.33 19.89 74.72
N THR A 57 12.21 20.38 75.62
CA THR A 57 12.51 19.86 77.00
C THR A 57 12.85 18.37 77.22
N GLY A 58 14.05 18.05 77.76
CA GLY A 58 14.41 16.64 78.10
C GLY A 58 15.52 16.36 79.16
N ASN A 59 16.55 17.21 79.29
CA ASN A 59 17.62 17.25 80.33
C ASN A 59 18.51 15.99 80.63
N ASN A 60 19.79 16.27 80.94
CA ASN A 60 20.88 15.34 81.34
C ASN A 60 21.49 14.43 80.23
N GLY A 61 22.82 14.29 80.07
CA GLY A 61 23.94 15.05 80.66
C GLY A 61 25.30 14.34 80.52
N THR A 62 26.37 15.09 80.21
CA THR A 62 27.79 14.65 79.99
C THR A 62 28.03 13.70 78.79
N SER A 63 29.16 13.72 78.06
CA SER A 63 30.38 14.56 78.10
C SER A 63 30.99 14.71 76.68
N ALA A 64 32.02 15.55 76.53
CA ALA A 64 32.58 16.00 75.24
C ALA A 64 33.21 14.92 74.35
N GLY A 65 33.18 15.19 73.03
CA GLY A 65 33.98 14.57 71.97
C GLY A 65 34.27 15.60 70.88
N GLU A 66 35.38 15.47 70.15
CA GLU A 66 35.84 16.47 69.18
C GLU A 66 35.05 16.42 67.86
N VAL A 67 34.91 17.57 67.19
CA VAL A 67 34.39 17.63 65.81
C VAL A 67 35.51 17.23 64.86
N THR A 68 35.68 15.92 64.65
CA THR A 68 36.55 15.39 63.60
C THR A 68 35.95 15.65 62.23
N THR A 69 36.64 16.43 61.40
CA THR A 69 36.27 16.70 60.00
C THR A 69 36.13 15.39 59.24
N ALA A 70 34.90 15.01 58.87
CA ALA A 70 34.66 13.81 58.07
C ALA A 70 35.34 13.93 56.70
N THR A 71 36.04 12.87 56.30
CA THR A 71 36.86 12.86 55.08
C THR A 71 36.00 12.94 53.84
N THR A 72 36.28 13.89 52.94
CA THR A 72 35.58 14.00 51.65
C THR A 72 35.99 12.84 50.74
N THR A 73 35.21 11.75 50.74
CA THR A 73 35.32 10.72 49.70
C THR A 73 34.82 11.27 48.37
N THR A 74 35.75 11.58 47.47
CA THR A 74 35.45 11.84 46.07
C THR A 74 34.95 10.55 45.42
N PHE A 75 33.64 10.47 45.17
CA PHE A 75 33.08 9.44 44.31
C PHE A 75 33.64 9.58 42.89
N ALA A 76 33.70 8.46 42.16
CA ALA A 76 34.14 8.49 40.76
C ALA A 76 33.14 9.30 39.92
N THR A 77 33.66 10.05 38.95
CA THR A 77 32.81 10.70 37.94
C THR A 77 32.10 9.61 37.13
N LEU A 78 30.77 9.73 37.00
CA LEU A 78 30.03 8.99 35.97
C LEU A 78 30.71 9.21 34.61
N PRO A 79 30.88 8.18 33.78
CA PRO A 79 31.17 8.39 32.38
C PRO A 79 29.96 9.06 31.71
N PHE A 80 30.24 10.04 30.84
CA PHE A 80 29.29 10.83 30.02
C PHE A 80 28.49 11.95 30.72
N ASP A 81 28.49 13.13 30.08
CA ASP A 81 27.68 14.32 30.44
C ASP A 81 26.16 14.12 30.18
N ASP A 82 25.76 13.07 29.45
CA ASP A 82 24.40 12.89 28.90
C ASP A 82 23.27 12.74 29.95
N THR A 83 23.60 12.72 31.25
CA THR A 83 22.60 12.74 32.33
C THR A 83 21.83 14.07 32.43
N GLU A 84 22.34 15.19 31.89
CA GLU A 84 21.63 16.48 31.84
C GLU A 84 20.25 16.41 31.14
N GLY A 85 20.01 15.38 30.32
CA GLY A 85 18.74 15.18 29.63
C GLY A 85 17.57 14.66 30.48
N PHE A 86 17.81 13.93 31.57
CA PHE A 86 16.80 13.08 32.22
C PHE A 86 15.86 13.83 33.21
N VAL A 87 15.56 15.10 32.92
CA VAL A 87 14.86 16.02 33.84
C VAL A 87 13.35 15.82 33.90
N THR A 88 12.76 14.99 33.03
CA THR A 88 11.30 14.78 32.93
C THR A 88 10.92 13.33 33.24
N SER A 89 10.05 13.13 34.23
CA SER A 89 9.42 11.84 34.48
C SER A 89 8.36 11.55 33.41
N VAL A 90 8.54 10.45 32.67
CA VAL A 90 7.60 10.00 31.62
C VAL A 90 6.53 9.06 32.19
N PHE A 91 6.89 8.29 33.21
CA PHE A 91 6.00 7.40 33.94
C PHE A 91 6.18 7.62 35.43
N ALA A 92 5.08 7.81 36.14
CA ALA A 92 5.03 7.90 37.59
C ALA A 92 3.77 7.17 38.08
N GLU A 93 3.94 6.28 39.05
CA GLU A 93 2.86 5.54 39.70
C GLU A 93 3.05 5.56 41.23
N THR A 94 1.95 5.68 41.97
CA THR A 94 1.94 5.75 43.44
C THR A 94 0.97 4.77 44.07
N PHE A 95 0.24 3.99 43.25
CA PHE A 95 -0.68 2.94 43.70
C PHE A 95 -1.75 3.41 44.72
N THR A 96 -2.03 4.71 44.76
CA THR A 96 -2.99 5.38 45.66
C THR A 96 -4.48 5.12 45.32
N GLY A 97 -4.75 4.36 44.27
CA GLY A 97 -6.08 3.88 43.91
C GLY A 97 -6.47 2.58 44.63
N SER A 98 -7.75 2.22 44.61
CA SER A 98 -8.25 0.99 45.24
C SER A 98 -8.12 -0.28 44.38
N ALA A 99 -7.45 -0.21 43.23
CA ALA A 99 -7.25 -1.30 42.28
C ALA A 99 -6.10 -0.97 41.32
N LEU A 100 -5.51 -2.01 40.71
CA LEU A 100 -4.44 -1.87 39.72
C LEU A 100 -4.96 -1.18 38.44
N ASN A 101 -4.25 -0.18 37.92
CA ASN A 101 -4.64 0.52 36.70
C ASN A 101 -4.38 -0.34 35.45
N THR A 102 -5.43 -1.00 34.94
CA THR A 102 -5.36 -1.92 33.79
C THR A 102 -5.14 -1.25 32.42
N THR A 103 -4.89 0.07 32.35
CA THR A 103 -4.34 0.70 31.14
C THR A 103 -2.84 0.88 31.19
N ARG A 104 -2.23 0.78 32.38
CA ARG A 104 -0.78 0.89 32.62
C ARG A 104 -0.14 -0.44 32.97
N TRP A 105 -0.88 -1.36 33.59
CA TRP A 105 -0.39 -2.63 34.10
C TRP A 105 -1.22 -3.81 33.60
N THR A 106 -0.54 -4.90 33.25
CA THR A 106 -1.16 -6.18 32.88
C THR A 106 -0.84 -7.21 33.96
N ILE A 107 -1.86 -7.90 34.48
CA ILE A 107 -1.68 -9.01 35.44
C ILE A 107 -1.26 -10.27 34.68
N ALA A 108 -0.27 -11.00 35.21
CA ALA A 108 0.15 -12.27 34.66
C ALA A 108 -0.96 -13.32 34.76
N GLY A 109 -1.28 -13.97 33.64
CA GLY A 109 -2.05 -15.21 33.68
C GLY A 109 -1.17 -16.38 34.14
N SER A 110 -1.77 -17.52 34.46
CA SER A 110 -1.00 -18.75 34.68
C SER A 110 -1.70 -19.95 34.07
N THR A 111 -0.89 -20.90 33.61
CA THR A 111 -1.31 -22.19 33.08
C THR A 111 -0.31 -23.23 33.60
N CYS A 112 -0.70 -24.49 33.73
CA CYS A 112 0.19 -25.55 34.21
C CYS A 112 1.53 -25.63 33.45
N LYS A 113 1.55 -25.24 32.17
CA LYS A 113 2.77 -25.22 31.33
C LYS A 113 3.74 -24.08 31.66
N ASN A 114 3.26 -23.01 32.30
CA ASN A 114 4.09 -21.88 32.73
C ASN A 114 4.63 -22.14 34.14
N THR A 115 3.79 -22.67 35.03
CA THR A 115 4.13 -23.13 36.39
C THR A 115 5.15 -24.27 36.45
N LEU A 116 5.52 -24.86 35.30
CA LEU A 116 6.45 -26.00 35.17
C LEU A 116 7.70 -25.69 34.31
N ARG A 117 7.85 -24.48 33.75
CA ARG A 117 9.00 -24.14 32.89
C ARG A 117 10.20 -23.64 33.69
N THR A 118 9.96 -22.80 34.69
CA THR A 118 10.94 -22.33 35.67
C THR A 118 10.98 -23.35 36.81
N MET A 119 12.07 -24.13 36.93
CA MET A 119 12.20 -25.20 37.94
C MET A 119 12.27 -24.71 39.40
N GLY A 120 12.08 -23.41 39.63
CA GLY A 120 12.06 -22.78 40.96
C GLY A 120 11.02 -21.66 41.16
N GLN A 121 10.06 -21.41 40.25
CA GLN A 121 9.06 -20.33 40.45
C GLN A 121 7.64 -20.80 40.15
N LEU A 122 6.74 -20.74 41.14
CA LEU A 122 5.34 -21.19 41.03
C LEU A 122 4.36 -20.01 40.92
N TYR A 123 3.65 -19.98 39.79
CA TYR A 123 2.64 -18.99 39.42
C TYR A 123 1.23 -19.60 39.38
N ALA A 124 0.30 -19.01 40.13
CA ALA A 124 -1.09 -19.44 40.30
C ALA A 124 -2.05 -18.27 40.03
N ASN A 125 -3.07 -18.48 39.19
CA ASN A 125 -3.88 -17.39 38.62
C ASN A 125 -5.39 -17.60 38.75
N ASN A 126 -6.08 -16.53 39.18
CA ASN A 126 -7.33 -15.97 38.63
C ASN A 126 -7.88 -14.86 39.54
N SER A 127 -7.38 -14.79 40.78
CA SER A 127 -7.64 -13.73 41.77
C SER A 127 -6.32 -13.32 42.41
N ALA A 128 -5.60 -12.39 41.78
CA ALA A 128 -4.32 -11.90 42.25
C ALA A 128 -4.46 -11.28 43.66
N PRO A 129 -3.76 -11.79 44.70
CA PRO A 129 -3.80 -11.24 46.07
C PRO A 129 -3.03 -9.91 46.19
N LEU A 130 -3.51 -8.91 45.43
CA LEU A 130 -3.10 -7.51 45.51
C LEU A 130 -4.01 -6.79 46.51
N SER A 131 -3.42 -6.10 47.48
CA SER A 131 -4.13 -5.10 48.27
C SER A 131 -3.50 -3.72 48.09
N PHE A 132 -4.28 -2.67 48.31
CA PHE A 132 -3.90 -1.28 48.08
C PHE A 132 -4.11 -0.49 49.36
N SER A 133 -3.11 0.31 49.73
CA SER A 133 -3.08 1.06 50.98
C SER A 133 -2.40 2.42 50.81
N ALA A 134 -2.34 3.23 51.87
CA ALA A 134 -1.54 4.44 51.89
C ALA A 134 -0.02 4.19 51.76
N GLU A 135 0.44 2.94 51.92
CA GLU A 135 1.84 2.54 51.75
C GLU A 135 2.16 2.05 50.34
N GLY A 136 1.16 1.87 49.47
CA GLY A 136 1.30 1.42 48.08
C GLY A 136 0.49 0.17 47.73
N VAL A 137 0.95 -0.55 46.70
CA VAL A 137 0.45 -1.89 46.34
C VAL A 137 1.22 -2.98 47.10
N MET A 138 0.48 -3.95 47.61
CA MET A 138 0.99 -5.08 48.40
C MET A 138 0.74 -6.38 47.63
N LEU A 139 1.78 -7.11 47.24
CA LEU A 139 1.67 -8.46 46.66
C LEU A 139 1.83 -9.49 47.77
N SER A 140 0.87 -10.40 47.93
CA SER A 140 0.92 -11.45 48.96
C SER A 140 0.99 -12.86 48.33
N VAL A 141 1.31 -13.86 49.14
CA VAL A 141 1.03 -15.28 48.86
C VAL A 141 0.02 -15.75 49.91
N LEU A 142 -0.99 -16.53 49.51
CA LEU A 142 -2.09 -17.00 50.38
C LEU A 142 -2.43 -18.46 50.07
N ASP A 143 -2.77 -19.28 51.06
CA ASP A 143 -3.36 -20.63 50.91
C ASP A 143 -4.83 -20.54 50.42
N THR A 144 -4.97 -20.15 49.16
CA THR A 144 -6.25 -20.02 48.45
C THR A 144 -6.24 -20.89 47.20
N PRO A 145 -7.01 -21.99 47.16
CA PRO A 145 -6.95 -22.94 46.05
C PRO A 145 -7.36 -22.35 44.69
N VAL A 146 -6.62 -22.70 43.64
CA VAL A 146 -6.81 -22.23 42.26
C VAL A 146 -7.16 -23.35 41.28
N SER A 147 -7.98 -23.02 40.28
CA SER A 147 -8.28 -23.92 39.16
C SER A 147 -7.26 -23.70 38.03
N LEU A 148 -6.36 -24.65 37.83
CA LEU A 148 -5.37 -24.65 36.74
C LEU A 148 -5.67 -25.78 35.74
N ASP A 149 -5.98 -25.42 34.49
CA ASP A 149 -6.38 -26.36 33.45
C ASP A 149 -5.23 -27.28 32.98
N ASN A 150 -5.53 -28.57 32.82
CA ASN A 150 -4.65 -29.63 32.28
C ASN A 150 -3.41 -30.01 33.14
N CYS A 151 -3.47 -29.83 34.46
CA CYS A 151 -2.44 -30.33 35.40
C CYS A 151 -2.59 -31.86 35.68
N GLU A 152 -2.41 -32.70 34.64
CA GLU A 152 -2.56 -34.17 34.71
C GLU A 152 -1.24 -34.97 34.91
N GLN A 153 -0.12 -34.32 35.22
CA GLN A 153 1.15 -35.02 35.53
C GLN A 153 1.57 -34.82 36.98
N ASP A 154 1.91 -35.93 37.64
CA ASP A 154 1.99 -36.05 39.09
C ASP A 154 3.36 -35.61 39.65
N TYR A 155 3.63 -34.31 39.51
CA TYR A 155 4.77 -33.63 40.13
C TYR A 155 4.33 -32.99 41.45
N SER A 156 5.09 -33.19 42.53
CA SER A 156 4.76 -32.65 43.86
C SER A 156 4.52 -31.13 43.86
N LEU A 157 5.37 -30.37 43.16
CA LEU A 157 5.26 -28.93 42.95
C LEU A 157 3.95 -28.52 42.22
N ALA A 158 3.45 -29.34 41.30
CA ALA A 158 2.20 -29.08 40.58
C ALA A 158 0.95 -29.28 41.44
N ASN A 159 1.07 -29.96 42.59
CA ASN A 159 -0.01 -30.06 43.58
C ASN A 159 0.06 -28.91 44.60
N ILE A 160 1.25 -28.39 44.93
CA ILE A 160 1.42 -27.19 45.76
C ILE A 160 0.81 -25.96 45.08
N ALA A 161 1.09 -25.76 43.79
CA ALA A 161 0.56 -24.64 43.00
C ALA A 161 -0.96 -24.69 42.74
N LYS A 162 -1.67 -25.72 43.22
CA LYS A 162 -3.15 -25.78 43.24
C LYS A 162 -3.74 -25.22 44.54
N ASN A 163 -2.96 -25.13 45.61
CA ASN A 163 -3.43 -24.71 46.93
C ASN A 163 -3.13 -23.23 47.22
N TYR A 164 -2.01 -22.69 46.72
CA TYR A 164 -1.60 -21.30 46.96
C TYR A 164 -1.88 -20.38 45.77
N THR A 165 -2.31 -19.13 46.03
CA THR A 165 -2.24 -18.00 45.08
C THR A 165 -0.94 -17.23 45.26
N SER A 166 -0.28 -16.90 44.14
CA SER A 166 0.86 -15.98 44.05
C SER A 166 0.55 -14.86 43.04
N SER A 167 1.46 -13.93 42.75
CA SER A 167 1.19 -12.87 41.75
C SER A 167 2.41 -12.23 41.10
N ARG A 168 2.26 -11.98 39.80
CA ARG A 168 3.14 -11.13 38.98
C ARG A 168 2.29 -10.19 38.14
N PHE A 169 2.73 -8.95 37.98
CA PHE A 169 2.15 -8.01 37.01
C PHE A 169 3.24 -7.13 36.41
N PHE A 170 2.97 -6.57 35.23
CA PHE A 170 4.00 -5.91 34.41
C PHE A 170 3.46 -4.70 33.65
N SER A 171 4.34 -3.77 33.28
CA SER A 171 3.96 -2.57 32.54
C SER A 171 3.39 -2.92 31.16
N SER A 172 2.35 -2.19 30.76
CA SER A 172 1.68 -2.33 29.44
C SER A 172 2.39 -1.57 28.32
N GLU A 173 3.55 -1.00 28.65
CA GLU A 173 4.50 -0.26 27.84
C GLU A 173 5.90 -0.83 28.16
N CYS A 174 6.81 -0.85 27.19
CA CYS A 174 8.22 -1.18 27.43
C CYS A 174 9.10 0.07 27.31
N TYR A 175 10.27 0.02 27.95
CA TYR A 175 11.25 1.10 28.04
C TYR A 175 12.61 0.61 27.52
N SER A 176 13.34 1.44 26.77
CA SER A 176 14.64 1.07 26.17
C SER A 176 15.85 1.67 26.91
N HIS A 177 15.70 2.84 27.51
CA HIS A 177 16.70 3.51 28.34
C HIS A 177 15.97 4.37 29.38
N GLY A 178 16.59 4.67 30.52
CA GLY A 178 15.96 5.47 31.57
C GLY A 178 16.66 5.43 32.92
N ILE A 179 16.25 6.34 33.81
CA ILE A 179 16.46 6.20 35.26
C ILE A 179 15.16 5.63 35.84
N PHE A 180 15.24 4.47 36.48
CA PHE A 180 14.13 3.77 37.08
C PHE A 180 14.29 3.84 38.60
N GLU A 181 13.46 4.63 39.28
CA GLU A 181 13.38 4.66 40.75
C GLU A 181 12.21 3.80 41.22
N VAL A 182 12.47 2.85 42.12
CA VAL A 182 11.44 2.03 42.76
C VAL A 182 11.57 2.17 44.28
N ILE A 183 10.55 2.72 44.92
CA ILE A 183 10.47 2.77 46.38
C ILE A 183 9.66 1.56 46.86
N ALA A 184 10.36 0.59 47.44
CA ALA A 184 9.80 -0.71 47.83
C ALA A 184 10.32 -1.20 49.18
N LYS A 185 9.66 -2.22 49.70
CA LYS A 185 9.94 -2.91 50.96
C LYS A 185 9.71 -4.41 50.74
N MET A 186 10.74 -5.20 51.00
CA MET A 186 10.76 -6.63 50.69
C MET A 186 9.92 -7.43 51.68
N PRO A 187 9.33 -8.57 51.25
CA PRO A 187 8.61 -9.46 52.13
C PRO A 187 9.56 -10.25 53.05
N ASN A 188 9.04 -10.65 54.22
CA ASN A 188 9.60 -11.70 55.06
C ASN A 188 9.01 -13.05 54.66
N GLY A 189 9.80 -14.12 54.67
CA GLY A 189 9.30 -15.49 54.53
C GLY A 189 10.36 -16.49 54.07
N THR A 190 10.16 -17.76 54.40
CA THR A 190 10.87 -18.88 53.77
C THR A 190 10.07 -19.32 52.53
N TYR A 191 10.76 -19.77 51.48
CA TYR A 191 10.14 -20.29 50.25
C TYR A 191 9.35 -19.27 49.39
N ILE A 192 9.55 -17.97 49.62
CA ILE A 192 9.07 -16.90 48.72
C ILE A 192 10.23 -16.31 47.91
N TRP A 193 9.91 -15.76 46.74
CA TRP A 193 10.83 -15.12 45.81
C TRP A 193 10.20 -13.82 45.28
N PRO A 194 10.43 -12.67 45.96
CA PRO A 194 10.16 -11.35 45.42
C PRO A 194 11.15 -10.94 44.32
N ALA A 195 10.67 -10.32 43.26
CA ALA A 195 11.52 -9.70 42.24
C ALA A 195 10.87 -8.45 41.65
N ILE A 196 11.69 -7.43 41.36
CA ILE A 196 11.33 -6.24 40.60
C ILE A 196 12.42 -6.01 39.55
N TRP A 197 12.06 -6.05 38.27
CA TRP A 197 13.04 -6.13 37.18
C TRP A 197 12.50 -5.67 35.83
N LEU A 198 13.40 -5.51 34.88
CA LEU A 198 13.12 -5.18 33.48
C LEU A 198 13.31 -6.44 32.63
N GLU A 199 12.21 -7.03 32.14
CA GLU A 199 12.21 -8.24 31.29
C GLU A 199 12.13 -7.85 29.79
N CYS A 200 13.07 -8.34 28.98
CA CYS A 200 13.16 -8.05 27.54
C CYS A 200 11.86 -8.39 26.77
N TYR A 201 11.25 -7.39 26.14
CA TYR A 201 9.95 -7.51 25.51
C TYR A 201 10.01 -8.12 24.10
N ASN A 202 9.23 -9.20 23.87
CA ASN A 202 9.13 -9.92 22.60
C ASN A 202 10.46 -10.53 22.10
N CYS A 203 11.36 -10.84 23.04
CA CYS A 203 12.72 -11.31 22.75
C CYS A 203 12.82 -12.84 22.52
N THR A 204 13.89 -13.28 21.87
CA THR A 204 14.23 -14.70 21.67
C THR A 204 15.21 -15.18 22.74
N ASP A 205 15.36 -16.49 22.96
CA ASP A 205 16.34 -17.03 23.94
C ASP A 205 17.80 -16.64 23.65
N ALA A 206 18.12 -16.16 22.43
CA ALA A 206 19.44 -15.67 22.03
C ALA A 206 19.58 -14.13 22.11
N THR A 207 18.48 -13.41 22.32
CA THR A 207 18.42 -11.93 22.41
C THR A 207 17.73 -11.49 23.71
N TYR A 208 17.72 -12.37 24.71
CA TYR A 208 17.01 -12.18 25.98
C TYR A 208 17.94 -11.52 26.99
N PHE A 209 17.50 -10.38 27.52
CA PHE A 209 18.14 -9.69 28.63
C PHE A 209 17.16 -9.45 29.79
N GLU A 210 17.72 -9.20 30.95
CA GLU A 210 17.05 -9.11 32.25
C GLU A 210 17.87 -8.13 33.12
N ILE A 211 17.22 -7.11 33.70
CA ILE A 211 17.90 -6.14 34.57
C ILE A 211 17.12 -6.05 35.88
N ASP A 212 17.72 -6.57 36.94
CA ASP A 212 17.10 -6.77 38.24
C ASP A 212 17.30 -5.52 39.10
N ILE A 213 16.21 -4.78 39.30
CA ILE A 213 16.17 -3.57 40.14
C ILE A 213 16.23 -3.98 41.61
N ILE A 214 15.62 -5.11 41.97
CA ILE A 214 15.87 -5.84 43.22
C ILE A 214 15.30 -7.25 43.10
N GLU A 215 16.13 -8.25 43.36
CA GLU A 215 15.72 -9.64 43.57
C GLU A 215 16.13 -10.09 44.98
N THR A 216 15.25 -10.78 45.70
CA THR A 216 15.64 -11.49 46.92
C THR A 216 15.05 -12.90 46.95
N TYR A 217 15.73 -13.78 47.68
CA TYR A 217 15.37 -15.18 47.85
C TYR A 217 15.02 -15.44 49.32
N GLY A 218 14.44 -16.61 49.61
CA GLY A 218 14.40 -17.12 50.99
C GLY A 218 15.82 -17.28 51.59
N PRO A 219 15.93 -17.65 52.89
CA PRO A 219 17.04 -17.27 53.78
C PRO A 219 18.41 -17.93 53.50
N ARG A 220 19.01 -17.63 52.34
CA ARG A 220 20.30 -18.14 51.87
C ARG A 220 21.37 -17.06 51.79
N LEU A 221 22.21 -17.06 52.84
CA LEU A 221 23.67 -16.94 52.73
C LEU A 221 24.27 -15.60 52.25
N GLY A 222 24.25 -14.57 53.11
CA GLY A 222 25.32 -13.57 53.17
C GLY A 222 25.00 -12.16 52.67
N TYR A 223 23.81 -11.95 52.09
CA TYR A 223 23.36 -10.67 51.52
C TYR A 223 21.85 -10.50 51.70
N SER A 224 21.37 -9.25 51.76
CA SER A 224 19.92 -8.97 51.92
C SER A 224 19.16 -8.87 50.60
N GLY A 225 19.84 -8.70 49.47
CA GLY A 225 19.25 -8.68 48.13
C GLY A 225 20.31 -8.53 47.03
N GLU A 226 19.91 -8.81 45.79
CA GLU A 226 20.73 -8.71 44.58
C GLU A 226 20.17 -7.66 43.60
N MET A 227 21.05 -6.95 42.90
CA MET A 227 20.76 -6.08 41.76
C MET A 227 21.72 -6.43 40.62
N SER A 228 21.18 -6.88 39.49
CA SER A 228 21.93 -7.65 38.48
C SER A 228 21.55 -7.27 37.04
N ALA A 229 22.40 -7.64 36.08
CA ALA A 229 22.11 -7.50 34.65
C ALA A 229 22.63 -8.71 33.88
N PHE A 230 21.72 -9.38 33.17
CA PHE A 230 21.97 -10.50 32.27
C PHE A 230 21.64 -10.08 30.84
N TYR A 231 22.49 -10.41 29.87
CA TYR A 231 22.23 -10.12 28.44
C TYR A 231 22.12 -11.37 27.55
N ASN A 232 22.25 -12.57 28.15
CA ASN A 232 21.99 -13.84 27.48
C ASN A 232 21.54 -14.91 28.49
N LYS A 233 20.40 -15.53 28.18
CA LYS A 233 19.71 -16.52 29.02
C LYS A 233 20.45 -17.85 29.22
N ASN A 234 21.44 -18.16 28.38
CA ASN A 234 22.07 -19.49 28.32
C ASN A 234 23.53 -19.51 28.83
N THR A 235 24.07 -18.39 29.32
CA THR A 235 25.47 -18.24 29.73
C THR A 235 25.58 -17.82 31.20
N THR A 236 25.74 -18.79 32.09
CA THR A 236 25.74 -18.62 33.56
C THR A 236 27.04 -18.03 34.13
N GLY A 237 27.65 -17.07 33.45
CA GLY A 237 28.97 -16.54 33.83
C GLY A 237 29.35 -15.17 33.24
N ASP A 238 28.50 -14.58 32.40
CA ASP A 238 28.74 -13.29 31.76
C ASP A 238 27.58 -12.33 32.11
N HIS A 239 27.52 -11.93 33.38
CA HIS A 239 26.47 -11.07 33.95
C HIS A 239 27.02 -10.22 35.10
N SER A 240 26.37 -9.10 35.40
CA SER A 240 26.67 -8.28 36.59
C SER A 240 25.84 -8.75 37.78
N GLN A 241 26.44 -8.88 38.97
CA GLN A 241 25.75 -9.14 40.23
C GLN A 241 26.29 -8.22 41.31
N ASN A 242 25.41 -7.47 41.97
CA ASN A 242 25.77 -6.47 42.97
C ASN A 242 24.85 -6.68 44.18
N TYR A 243 25.44 -6.89 45.36
CA TYR A 243 24.69 -7.39 46.52
C TYR A 243 24.55 -6.32 47.61
N ILE A 244 23.35 -6.21 48.17
CA ILE A 244 23.05 -5.30 49.28
C ILE A 244 23.53 -5.93 50.59
N SER A 245 24.23 -5.14 51.41
CA SER A 245 24.74 -5.56 52.72
C SER A 245 23.60 -5.93 53.68
N GLU A 246 23.76 -7.05 54.41
CA GLU A 246 22.85 -7.56 55.46
C GLU A 246 22.56 -6.54 56.58
N THR A 247 23.31 -5.44 56.66
CA THR A 247 23.09 -4.34 57.61
C THR A 247 21.83 -3.50 57.35
N HIS A 248 21.13 -3.70 56.22
CA HIS A 248 19.95 -2.93 55.83
C HIS A 248 18.65 -3.71 56.03
N ASP A 249 17.67 -3.09 56.67
CA ASP A 249 16.39 -3.70 57.05
C ASP A 249 15.35 -3.60 55.94
N LEU A 250 15.61 -4.32 54.84
CA LEU A 250 14.74 -4.34 53.66
C LEU A 250 13.31 -4.86 53.95
N ILE A 251 13.13 -5.55 55.10
CA ILE A 251 11.88 -6.21 55.50
C ILE A 251 10.92 -5.24 56.20
N ASN A 252 11.42 -4.27 56.97
CA ASN A 252 10.56 -3.33 57.71
C ASN A 252 10.54 -1.92 57.10
N GLN A 253 11.61 -1.51 56.42
CA GLN A 253 11.80 -0.15 55.91
C GLN A 253 11.53 -0.09 54.39
N PHE A 254 11.22 1.12 53.89
CA PHE A 254 11.12 1.37 52.45
C PHE A 254 12.42 1.98 51.95
N HIS A 255 13.01 1.37 50.94
CA HIS A 255 14.28 1.79 50.33
C HIS A 255 14.07 2.23 48.88
N ASN A 256 14.96 3.09 48.36
CA ASN A 256 14.97 3.49 46.95
C ASN A 256 15.97 2.61 46.18
N TYR A 257 15.43 1.74 45.32
CA TYR A 257 16.20 0.93 44.39
C TYR A 257 16.21 1.66 43.04
N THR A 258 17.39 2.10 42.61
CA THR A 258 17.54 2.91 41.40
C THR A 258 18.47 2.25 40.39
N VAL A 259 17.96 2.06 39.16
CA VAL A 259 18.74 1.62 38.00
C VAL A 259 18.87 2.77 37.01
N VAL A 260 20.11 3.06 36.60
CA VAL A 260 20.43 4.02 35.53
C VAL A 260 20.86 3.22 34.31
N TRP A 261 20.00 3.15 33.29
CA TRP A 261 20.24 2.40 32.05
C TRP A 261 20.38 3.37 30.87
N VAL A 262 21.58 3.46 30.32
CA VAL A 262 21.95 4.26 29.16
C VAL A 262 22.76 3.41 28.18
N ASN A 263 22.99 3.91 26.96
CA ASN A 263 23.63 3.13 25.89
C ASN A 263 25.00 2.59 26.33
N GLY A 264 25.19 1.27 26.27
CA GLY A 264 26.42 0.60 26.68
C GLY A 264 26.71 0.54 28.19
N PHE A 265 25.80 1.03 29.06
CA PHE A 265 26.06 1.14 30.51
C PHE A 265 24.80 1.02 31.39
N ILE A 266 24.88 0.18 32.42
CA ILE A 266 23.92 0.13 33.53
C ILE A 266 24.63 0.45 34.85
N GLY A 267 24.05 1.31 35.68
CA GLY A 267 24.49 1.61 37.04
C GLY A 267 23.40 1.24 38.08
N PHE A 268 23.81 0.65 39.19
CA PHE A 268 22.95 0.16 40.28
C PHE A 268 23.17 0.99 41.54
N PHE A 269 22.08 1.55 42.08
CA PHE A 269 22.10 2.42 43.26
C PHE A 269 21.06 1.98 44.29
N PHE A 270 21.44 2.01 45.56
CA PHE A 270 20.59 1.70 46.71
C PHE A 270 20.63 2.87 47.69
N ASP A 271 19.45 3.42 48.03
CA ASP A 271 19.28 4.65 48.83
C ASP A 271 20.17 5.83 48.35
N GLY A 272 20.37 5.93 47.04
CA GLY A 272 21.20 6.96 46.39
C GLY A 272 22.71 6.71 46.42
N SER A 273 23.18 5.60 46.99
CA SER A 273 24.59 5.17 46.94
C SER A 273 24.81 4.18 45.81
N GLU A 274 25.86 4.35 44.99
CA GLU A 274 26.26 3.36 43.97
C GLU A 274 26.69 2.06 44.67
N ILE A 275 26.10 0.92 44.29
CA ILE A 275 26.51 -0.41 44.76
C ILE A 275 27.20 -1.23 43.67
N GLY A 276 27.10 -0.81 42.40
CA GLY A 276 27.77 -1.48 41.29
C GLY A 276 27.39 -0.92 39.92
N GLN A 277 28.10 -1.41 38.90
CA GLN A 277 27.95 -0.94 37.51
C GLN A 277 28.31 -2.05 36.51
N PHE A 278 27.75 -1.95 35.32
CA PHE A 278 27.95 -2.86 34.20
C PHE A 278 28.15 -2.07 32.91
N ASN A 279 29.41 -1.90 32.51
CA ASN A 279 29.76 -1.34 31.21
C ASN A 279 29.88 -2.47 30.19
N TYR A 280 28.94 -2.50 29.24
CA TYR A 280 28.83 -3.52 28.21
C TYR A 280 29.07 -2.97 26.79
N SER A 281 29.44 -1.70 26.64
CA SER A 281 29.72 -1.01 25.37
C SER A 281 30.77 -1.69 24.46
N ALA A 282 31.58 -2.60 25.02
CA ALA A 282 32.58 -3.39 24.29
C ALA A 282 32.18 -4.87 24.08
N ILE A 283 31.02 -5.29 24.56
CA ILE A 283 30.49 -6.67 24.48
C ILE A 283 29.49 -6.72 23.33
N HIS A 284 29.85 -7.39 22.22
CA HIS A 284 29.03 -7.38 21.02
C HIS A 284 27.67 -8.07 21.24
N GLU A 285 27.66 -9.15 22.01
CA GLU A 285 26.51 -9.95 22.38
C GLU A 285 25.53 -9.20 23.30
N ALA A 286 25.99 -8.13 23.96
CA ALA A 286 25.17 -7.31 24.85
C ALA A 286 24.47 -6.15 24.12
N SER A 287 24.72 -5.92 22.82
CA SER A 287 24.13 -4.80 22.07
C SER A 287 22.60 -4.81 22.04
N HIS A 288 21.96 -5.95 22.32
CA HIS A 288 20.50 -6.04 22.46
C HIS A 288 19.94 -5.25 23.66
N LEU A 289 20.75 -4.94 24.68
CA LEU A 289 20.41 -3.98 25.74
C LEU A 289 20.26 -2.54 25.23
N ASP A 290 20.82 -2.21 24.07
CA ASP A 290 20.73 -0.87 23.47
C ASP A 290 19.69 -0.80 22.33
N GLU A 291 19.48 -1.92 21.64
CA GLU A 291 18.54 -2.05 20.52
C GLU A 291 17.11 -2.41 20.97
N GLY A 292 16.95 -2.98 22.16
CA GLY A 292 15.70 -3.56 22.65
C GLY A 292 14.85 -2.62 23.51
N CYS A 293 13.84 -3.21 24.14
CA CYS A 293 13.10 -2.59 25.24
C CYS A 293 12.64 -3.66 26.23
N ALA A 294 12.40 -3.28 27.48
CA ALA A 294 11.96 -4.18 28.53
C ALA A 294 10.71 -3.69 29.26
N THR A 295 9.90 -4.63 29.74
CA THR A 295 8.73 -4.35 30.58
C THR A 295 9.12 -4.40 32.05
N LEU A 296 8.66 -3.43 32.84
CA LEU A 296 8.86 -3.40 34.29
C LEU A 296 7.92 -4.41 34.94
N ASN A 297 8.49 -5.44 35.53
CA ASN A 297 7.81 -6.55 36.18
C ASN A 297 7.90 -6.41 37.70
N ILE A 298 6.83 -6.82 38.39
CA ILE A 298 6.75 -6.89 39.85
C ILE A 298 6.17 -8.26 40.20
N ASN A 299 6.87 -9.04 41.02
CA ASN A 299 6.55 -10.43 41.34
C ASN A 299 6.66 -10.71 42.83
N LEU A 300 5.75 -11.56 43.33
CA LEU A 300 5.99 -12.41 44.47
C LEU A 300 5.57 -13.84 44.13
N ALA A 301 6.56 -14.71 43.92
CA ALA A 301 6.39 -16.12 43.60
C ALA A 301 6.68 -17.02 44.81
N LEU A 302 6.24 -18.28 44.73
CA LEU A 302 6.70 -19.35 45.61
C LEU A 302 7.88 -20.09 44.97
N GLU A 303 8.94 -20.33 45.75
CA GLU A 303 10.16 -20.99 45.29
C GLU A 303 10.22 -22.47 45.72
N GLY A 304 10.57 -23.34 44.77
CA GLY A 304 10.80 -24.76 44.99
C GLY A 304 12.14 -25.15 45.62
N THR A 305 12.94 -24.22 46.16
CA THR A 305 14.31 -24.51 46.63
C THR A 305 14.86 -23.62 47.76
N ALA A 306 14.15 -22.58 48.21
CA ALA A 306 14.73 -21.37 48.84
C ALA A 306 15.61 -21.55 50.08
N ARG A 307 15.39 -22.62 50.85
CA ARG A 307 16.03 -22.82 52.16
C ARG A 307 17.38 -23.52 52.04
N ASP A 308 17.38 -24.64 51.33
CA ASP A 308 18.46 -25.63 51.32
C ASP A 308 18.68 -26.27 49.94
N GLY A 309 17.87 -25.94 48.94
CA GLY A 309 17.85 -26.59 47.63
C GLY A 309 16.83 -27.73 47.52
N ILE A 310 15.91 -27.86 48.48
CA ILE A 310 14.86 -28.89 48.49
C ILE A 310 13.47 -28.24 48.34
N PRO A 311 12.58 -28.80 47.49
CA PRO A 311 11.18 -28.41 47.45
C PRO A 311 10.47 -28.57 48.79
N PRO A 312 9.86 -27.51 49.35
CA PRO A 312 9.01 -27.65 50.53
C PRO A 312 7.79 -28.51 50.19
N ASN A 313 7.27 -29.25 51.16
CA ASN A 313 5.96 -29.88 51.06
C ASN A 313 4.84 -28.93 51.57
N TYR A 314 3.59 -29.23 51.23
CA TYR A 314 2.44 -28.40 51.61
C TYR A 314 2.37 -28.12 53.13
N SER A 315 2.76 -29.08 53.98
CA SER A 315 2.78 -28.90 55.44
C SER A 315 3.87 -27.96 55.95
N GLU A 316 4.93 -27.76 55.19
CA GLU A 316 6.02 -26.80 55.51
C GLU A 316 5.63 -25.38 55.09
N LEU A 317 4.99 -25.23 53.93
CA LEU A 317 4.41 -23.95 53.49
C LEU A 317 3.29 -23.50 54.44
N ALA A 318 2.36 -24.40 54.81
CA ALA A 318 1.28 -24.09 55.75
C ALA A 318 1.76 -23.82 57.19
N ALA A 319 3.01 -24.17 57.52
CA ALA A 319 3.64 -23.83 58.78
C ALA A 319 4.38 -22.48 58.75
N ASP A 320 4.78 -22.00 57.57
CA ASP A 320 5.52 -20.73 57.40
C ASP A 320 4.67 -19.58 56.87
N GLU A 321 3.53 -19.84 56.20
CA GLU A 321 2.57 -18.82 55.76
C GLU A 321 2.22 -17.78 56.85
N PRO A 322 2.00 -18.14 58.13
CA PRO A 322 1.72 -17.15 59.17
C PRO A 322 2.87 -16.16 59.46
N ASN A 323 4.08 -16.43 58.96
CA ASN A 323 5.25 -15.57 59.06
C ASN A 323 5.44 -14.68 57.80
N TRP A 324 4.71 -14.95 56.71
CA TRP A 324 4.89 -14.24 55.44
C TRP A 324 4.33 -12.82 55.52
N SER A 325 5.11 -11.84 55.06
CA SER A 325 4.64 -10.47 54.82
C SER A 325 4.56 -10.15 53.32
N PRO A 326 3.81 -9.13 52.89
CA PRO A 326 3.67 -8.81 51.47
C PRO A 326 4.87 -8.02 50.92
N LEU A 327 5.22 -8.23 49.65
CA LEU A 327 6.08 -7.32 48.91
C LEU A 327 5.32 -6.00 48.74
N SER A 328 5.88 -4.91 49.25
CA SER A 328 5.23 -3.59 49.25
C SER A 328 5.93 -2.67 48.25
N VAL A 329 5.19 -2.10 47.30
CA VAL A 329 5.72 -1.13 46.33
C VAL A 329 4.94 0.18 46.46
N ARG A 330 5.61 1.22 46.97
CA ARG A 330 5.02 2.52 47.29
C ARG A 330 4.89 3.41 46.07
N SER A 331 5.96 3.54 45.31
CA SER A 331 5.98 4.37 44.12
C SER A 331 7.06 3.96 43.14
N ILE A 332 6.77 4.19 41.86
CA ILE A 332 7.69 3.96 40.75
C ILE A 332 7.77 5.27 39.95
N LYS A 333 8.98 5.71 39.62
CA LYS A 333 9.22 6.80 38.67
C LYS A 333 10.19 6.32 37.60
N ILE A 334 9.93 6.71 36.36
CA ILE A 334 10.81 6.48 35.23
C ILE A 334 11.06 7.83 34.55
N PHE A 335 12.33 8.18 34.40
CA PHE A 335 12.80 9.39 33.73
C PHE A 335 13.49 9.00 32.43
N GLN A 336 13.28 9.77 31.36
CA GLN A 336 13.94 9.55 30.07
C GLN A 336 14.42 10.87 29.47
N GLY A 337 15.56 10.83 28.77
CA GLY A 337 16.16 12.01 28.13
C GLY A 337 15.38 12.50 26.89
N PRO A 338 15.64 13.71 26.38
CA PRO A 338 14.89 14.32 25.27
C PRO A 338 14.94 13.53 23.96
N ASN A 339 15.98 12.72 23.76
CA ASN A 339 16.16 11.86 22.58
C ASN A 339 15.36 10.53 22.67
N SER A 340 14.65 10.26 23.77
CA SER A 340 13.83 9.04 23.94
C SER A 340 12.47 9.07 23.23
N SER A 341 12.12 10.20 22.61
CA SER A 341 10.77 10.47 22.06
C SER A 341 10.36 9.57 20.87
N ASP A 342 11.26 8.76 20.33
CA ASP A 342 11.01 7.92 19.15
C ASP A 342 10.35 6.56 19.45
N THR A 343 10.30 6.05 20.69
CA THR A 343 9.69 4.71 20.97
C THR A 343 9.02 4.56 22.35
N ILE A 344 7.74 4.93 22.44
CA ILE A 344 6.81 4.39 23.45
C ILE A 344 5.99 3.26 22.80
N TYR A 345 6.29 2.01 23.14
CA TYR A 345 5.57 0.84 22.61
C TYR A 345 4.26 0.60 23.39
N THR A 346 3.17 1.25 22.99
CA THR A 346 1.84 1.02 23.59
C THR A 346 1.18 -0.26 23.04
N SER A 347 1.60 -1.43 23.51
CA SER A 347 1.05 -2.74 23.10
C SER A 347 0.39 -3.49 24.26
N ARG A 348 -0.94 -3.36 24.37
CA ARG A 348 -1.75 -4.11 25.34
C ARG A 348 -1.63 -5.62 25.11
N CYS A 349 -1.16 -6.35 26.12
CA CYS A 349 -1.17 -7.81 26.12
C CYS A 349 -2.34 -8.34 26.98
N ILE A 350 -2.88 -9.52 26.64
CA ILE A 350 -3.92 -10.20 27.43
C ILE A 350 -3.56 -11.69 27.55
N SER A 351 -3.27 -12.11 28.78
CA SER A 351 -2.96 -13.49 29.21
C SER A 351 -1.63 -14.11 28.75
N TYR A 352 -1.11 -15.00 29.59
CA TYR A 352 0.20 -15.66 29.52
C TYR A 352 0.26 -16.84 28.52
N ALA A 353 -0.43 -16.72 27.40
CA ALA A 353 -0.49 -17.72 26.33
C ALA A 353 0.26 -17.25 25.07
N CYS A 354 1.41 -16.60 25.25
CA CYS A 354 2.27 -16.11 24.18
C CYS A 354 2.91 -17.26 23.39
N THR A 355 2.15 -17.87 22.48
CA THR A 355 2.73 -18.62 21.36
C THR A 355 3.52 -17.64 20.49
N HIS A 356 4.85 -17.82 20.40
CA HIS A 356 5.72 -16.96 19.61
C HIS A 356 5.21 -16.86 18.16
N ILE A 357 4.65 -15.71 17.81
CA ILE A 357 4.45 -15.25 16.44
C ILE A 357 5.30 -13.99 16.33
N PRO A 358 6.44 -14.02 15.62
CA PRO A 358 7.34 -12.88 15.56
C PRO A 358 6.66 -11.73 14.81
N VAL A 359 6.22 -10.71 15.55
CA VAL A 359 5.85 -9.42 14.97
C VAL A 359 7.14 -8.74 14.55
N ALA A 360 7.46 -8.79 13.25
CA ALA A 360 8.65 -8.16 12.72
C ALA A 360 8.64 -6.62 12.94
N PRO A 361 9.81 -5.96 13.03
CA PRO A 361 9.92 -4.50 13.20
C PRO A 361 9.22 -3.65 12.11
N SER A 362 8.77 -4.28 11.03
CA SER A 362 8.15 -3.67 9.86
C SER A 362 6.74 -3.08 10.06
N GLN A 363 6.22 -3.04 11.29
CA GLN A 363 4.95 -2.39 11.64
C GLN A 363 5.14 -0.92 12.03
N ILE A 364 6.21 -0.55 12.74
CA ILE A 364 6.36 0.79 13.35
C ILE A 364 6.87 1.82 12.33
N LEU A 365 7.79 1.42 11.43
CA LEU A 365 8.28 2.26 10.33
C LEU A 365 7.20 2.69 9.32
N ARG A 366 5.96 2.16 9.41
CA ARG A 366 4.89 2.44 8.43
C ARG A 366 4.24 3.80 8.59
N GLN A 367 4.17 4.38 9.79
CA GLN A 367 3.40 5.62 9.99
C GLN A 367 4.18 6.90 9.68
N THR A 368 5.50 6.90 9.77
CA THR A 368 6.33 8.11 9.58
C THR A 368 6.80 8.29 8.14
N GLU A 369 7.22 7.21 7.44
CA GLU A 369 7.78 7.32 6.08
C GLU A 369 6.79 7.09 4.92
N GLU A 370 5.64 6.43 5.12
CA GLU A 370 4.73 6.11 4.00
C GLU A 370 3.90 7.31 3.51
N ILE A 371 3.71 8.32 4.37
CA ILE A 371 2.82 9.47 4.13
C ILE A 371 3.17 10.27 2.86
N PRO A 372 4.43 10.68 2.58
CA PRO A 372 4.73 11.65 1.53
C PRO A 372 4.33 11.21 0.12
N VAL A 373 4.51 9.94 -0.23
CA VAL A 373 4.18 9.42 -1.57
C VAL A 373 2.68 9.26 -1.75
N ALA A 374 1.97 8.76 -0.73
CA ALA A 374 0.52 8.67 -0.72
C ALA A 374 -0.14 10.06 -0.81
N VAL A 375 0.36 11.03 -0.05
CA VAL A 375 -0.08 12.43 -0.09
C VAL A 375 0.21 13.06 -1.45
N ALA A 376 1.41 12.89 -2.03
CA ALA A 376 1.73 13.47 -3.33
C ALA A 376 0.80 12.96 -4.46
N ILE A 377 0.51 11.66 -4.48
CA ILE A 377 -0.47 11.09 -5.41
C ILE A 377 -1.88 11.61 -5.10
N GLY A 378 -2.29 11.61 -3.83
CA GLY A 378 -3.60 12.11 -3.38
C GLY A 378 -3.86 13.55 -3.79
N VAL A 379 -2.89 14.44 -3.57
CA VAL A 379 -2.94 15.86 -3.98
C VAL A 379 -3.12 15.99 -5.51
N PHE A 380 -2.40 15.20 -6.31
CA PHE A 380 -2.59 15.24 -7.77
C PHE A 380 -3.98 14.75 -8.19
N LEU A 381 -4.50 13.70 -7.57
CA LEU A 381 -5.86 13.20 -7.82
C LEU A 381 -6.93 14.23 -7.42
N ILE A 382 -6.74 14.92 -6.28
CA ILE A 382 -7.59 16.05 -5.85
C ILE A 382 -7.54 17.19 -6.88
N ILE A 383 -6.36 17.55 -7.41
CA ILE A 383 -6.23 18.57 -8.46
C ILE A 383 -7.01 18.17 -9.73
N LEU A 384 -6.98 16.91 -10.15
CA LEU A 384 -7.79 16.44 -11.29
C LEU A 384 -9.30 16.55 -11.03
N VAL A 385 -9.75 16.21 -9.82
CA VAL A 385 -11.15 16.36 -9.39
C VAL A 385 -11.58 17.84 -9.35
N LEU A 386 -10.75 18.73 -8.82
CA LEU A 386 -11.00 20.18 -8.81
C LEU A 386 -11.06 20.77 -10.23
N ILE A 387 -10.17 20.35 -11.14
CA ILE A 387 -10.24 20.73 -12.56
C ILE A 387 -11.57 20.26 -13.19
N GLY A 388 -12.06 19.08 -12.82
CA GLY A 388 -13.34 18.53 -13.30
C GLY A 388 -14.57 19.26 -12.76
N PHE A 389 -14.60 19.61 -11.47
CA PHE A 389 -15.61 20.52 -10.93
C PHE A 389 -15.56 21.90 -11.57
N GLY A 390 -14.36 22.41 -11.88
CA GLY A 390 -14.18 23.61 -12.69
C GLY A 390 -14.84 23.56 -14.08
N LYS A 391 -15.00 22.36 -14.68
CA LYS A 391 -15.78 22.18 -15.94
C LYS A 391 -17.30 22.21 -15.70
N CYS A 392 -17.78 21.89 -14.50
CA CYS A 392 -19.20 21.87 -14.15
C CYS A 392 -19.79 23.29 -14.03
N SER A 393 -18.95 24.33 -13.96
CA SER A 393 -19.32 25.76 -14.02
C SER A 393 -20.17 26.15 -15.25
N LYS A 394 -20.17 25.34 -16.31
CA LYS A 394 -20.99 25.55 -17.52
C LYS A 394 -22.36 24.88 -17.47
N LEU A 395 -22.73 24.26 -16.35
CA LEU A 395 -24.05 23.68 -16.12
C LEU A 395 -24.95 24.70 -15.41
N SER A 396 -26.28 24.56 -15.55
CA SER A 396 -27.21 25.24 -14.65
C SER A 396 -27.00 24.75 -13.22
N ILE A 397 -27.27 25.60 -12.21
CA ILE A 397 -26.97 25.30 -10.81
C ILE A 397 -27.56 23.96 -10.33
N ILE A 398 -28.78 23.62 -10.77
CA ILE A 398 -29.43 22.32 -10.46
C ILE A 398 -28.64 21.14 -11.05
N ASN A 399 -28.11 21.27 -12.27
CA ASN A 399 -27.33 20.21 -12.92
C ASN A 399 -25.89 20.12 -12.38
N ALA A 400 -25.29 21.25 -11.99
CA ALA A 400 -24.03 21.27 -11.23
C ALA A 400 -24.19 20.57 -9.87
N LEU A 401 -25.24 20.90 -9.11
CA LEU A 401 -25.57 20.24 -7.85
C LEU A 401 -25.82 18.74 -8.04
N ARG A 402 -26.52 18.31 -9.10
CA ARG A 402 -26.70 16.86 -9.41
C ARG A 402 -25.38 16.15 -9.70
N ALA A 403 -24.49 16.77 -10.47
CA ALA A 403 -23.16 16.20 -10.74
C ALA A 403 -22.31 16.11 -9.45
N PHE A 404 -22.38 17.13 -8.60
CA PHE A 404 -21.73 17.19 -7.29
C PHE A 404 -22.26 16.13 -6.32
N TRP A 405 -23.58 15.98 -6.18
CA TRP A 405 -24.20 14.92 -5.37
C TRP A 405 -23.86 13.52 -5.89
N THR A 406 -23.84 13.32 -7.21
CA THR A 406 -23.39 12.04 -7.80
C THR A 406 -21.93 11.76 -7.44
N ALA A 407 -21.05 12.76 -7.51
CA ALA A 407 -19.66 12.63 -7.08
C ALA A 407 -19.51 12.35 -5.57
N ILE A 408 -20.31 12.99 -4.70
CA ILE A 408 -20.37 12.68 -3.27
C ILE A 408 -20.78 11.23 -3.04
N ILE A 409 -21.81 10.72 -3.73
CA ILE A 409 -22.25 9.32 -3.59
C ILE A 409 -21.14 8.36 -4.02
N ILE A 410 -20.43 8.64 -5.12
CA ILE A 410 -19.29 7.84 -5.57
C ILE A 410 -18.14 7.86 -4.55
N LEU A 411 -17.84 9.02 -3.97
CA LEU A 411 -16.80 9.16 -2.94
C LEU A 411 -17.22 8.48 -1.63
N ALA A 412 -18.50 8.54 -1.23
CA ALA A 412 -19.01 7.85 -0.05
C ALA A 412 -19.03 6.32 -0.23
N ILE A 413 -19.25 5.83 -1.46
CA ILE A 413 -19.09 4.40 -1.79
C ILE A 413 -17.62 3.99 -1.71
N LEU A 414 -16.69 4.82 -2.21
CA LEU A 414 -15.27 4.48 -2.24
C LEU A 414 -14.51 4.80 -0.95
N SER A 415 -15.02 5.65 -0.07
CA SER A 415 -14.29 6.11 1.12
C SER A 415 -14.01 5.00 2.13
N PRO A 416 -14.87 3.99 2.40
CA PRO A 416 -14.50 2.88 3.28
C PRO A 416 -13.40 2.00 2.67
N ALA A 417 -13.32 1.94 1.33
CA ALA A 417 -12.26 1.23 0.61
C ALA A 417 -10.91 1.97 0.67
N ILE A 418 -10.93 3.30 0.76
CA ILE A 418 -9.73 4.15 0.80
C ILE A 418 -9.26 4.32 2.25
N VAL A 419 -10.15 4.76 3.14
CA VAL A 419 -9.89 4.99 4.57
C VAL A 419 -9.54 3.69 5.26
N GLY A 420 -10.36 2.64 5.09
CA GLY A 420 -10.07 1.33 5.69
C GLY A 420 -8.88 0.60 5.05
N TYR A 421 -8.30 1.14 3.98
CA TYR A 421 -7.06 0.61 3.40
C TYR A 421 -5.82 1.33 3.98
N PHE A 422 -5.87 2.66 4.12
CA PHE A 422 -4.83 3.44 4.79
C PHE A 422 -4.82 3.28 6.32
N LEU A 423 -5.95 2.98 6.95
CA LEU A 423 -6.05 2.65 8.38
C LEU A 423 -5.94 1.13 8.66
N HIS A 424 -5.54 0.35 7.65
CA HIS A 424 -5.38 -1.12 7.72
C HIS A 424 -6.56 -1.86 8.39
N TRP A 425 -7.80 -1.45 8.08
CA TRP A 425 -9.01 -2.10 8.61
C TRP A 425 -9.24 -3.48 7.99
N GLU A 426 -8.95 -4.50 8.78
CA GLU A 426 -9.26 -5.90 8.49
C GLU A 426 -10.74 -6.17 8.85
N VAL A 427 -11.53 -6.60 7.86
CA VAL A 427 -12.96 -6.91 8.06
C VAL A 427 -13.15 -8.36 8.51
N PHE A 428 -12.17 -9.21 8.24
CA PHE A 428 -12.04 -10.56 8.78
C PHE A 428 -10.55 -10.90 8.86
N ALA A 429 -10.11 -11.42 10.00
CA ALA A 429 -8.74 -11.87 10.23
C ALA A 429 -8.76 -13.27 10.87
N LYS A 430 -7.97 -14.22 10.36
CA LYS A 430 -7.79 -15.55 10.96
C LYS A 430 -6.43 -16.15 10.59
N GLY A 431 -5.49 -16.15 11.52
CA GLY A 431 -4.10 -16.51 11.23
C GLY A 431 -3.53 -15.58 10.16
N VAL A 432 -2.79 -16.11 9.19
CA VAL A 432 -2.22 -15.35 8.05
C VAL A 432 -3.25 -14.82 7.04
N TYR A 433 -4.56 -15.01 7.27
CA TYR A 433 -5.61 -14.60 6.33
C TYR A 433 -6.36 -13.36 6.81
N ALA A 434 -6.01 -12.20 6.24
CA ALA A 434 -6.74 -10.95 6.41
C ALA A 434 -7.53 -10.57 5.14
N LEU A 435 -8.81 -10.20 5.31
CA LEU A 435 -9.66 -9.62 4.27
C LEU A 435 -9.92 -8.14 4.61
N GLY A 436 -9.00 -7.28 4.19
CA GLY A 436 -9.15 -5.82 4.29
C GLY A 436 -10.23 -5.26 3.35
N THR A 437 -10.73 -4.07 3.67
CA THR A 437 -11.80 -3.37 2.92
C THR A 437 -11.56 -3.33 1.40
N TYR A 438 -10.33 -3.02 0.97
CA TYR A 438 -9.88 -3.03 -0.43
C TYR A 438 -10.20 -4.34 -1.16
N GLY A 439 -9.96 -5.49 -0.52
CA GLY A 439 -10.24 -6.81 -1.11
C GLY A 439 -11.74 -7.03 -1.35
N ILE A 440 -12.59 -6.63 -0.40
CA ILE A 440 -14.05 -6.69 -0.53
C ILE A 440 -14.51 -5.80 -1.69
N PHE A 441 -14.06 -4.55 -1.76
CA PHE A 441 -14.43 -3.64 -2.84
C PHE A 441 -13.99 -4.14 -4.22
N THR A 442 -12.84 -4.80 -4.29
CA THR A 442 -12.36 -5.49 -5.50
C THR A 442 -13.31 -6.60 -5.92
N MET A 443 -13.64 -7.52 -4.99
CA MET A 443 -14.54 -8.64 -5.26
C MET A 443 -15.94 -8.18 -5.66
N VAL A 444 -16.48 -7.15 -5.00
CA VAL A 444 -17.77 -6.53 -5.35
C VAL A 444 -17.73 -5.89 -6.73
N HIS A 445 -16.71 -5.07 -7.03
CA HIS A 445 -16.54 -4.43 -8.34
C HIS A 445 -16.58 -5.45 -9.49
N TYR A 446 -15.78 -6.51 -9.37
CA TYR A 446 -15.69 -7.54 -10.40
C TYR A 446 -16.91 -8.46 -10.44
N SER A 447 -17.58 -8.73 -9.31
CA SER A 447 -18.85 -9.47 -9.28
C SER A 447 -19.95 -8.72 -10.04
N VAL A 448 -20.05 -7.39 -9.84
CA VAL A 448 -20.99 -6.55 -10.60
C VAL A 448 -20.62 -6.50 -12.08
N GLN A 449 -19.33 -6.35 -12.44
CA GLN A 449 -18.91 -6.42 -13.85
C GLN A 449 -19.34 -7.75 -14.51
N ILE A 450 -19.05 -8.89 -13.86
CA ILE A 450 -19.40 -10.22 -14.37
C ILE A 450 -20.91 -10.39 -14.52
N PHE A 451 -21.71 -9.96 -13.55
CA PHE A 451 -23.16 -9.97 -13.62
C PHE A 451 -23.68 -9.11 -14.78
N CYS A 452 -23.17 -7.89 -14.95
CA CYS A 452 -23.53 -7.00 -16.05
C CYS A 452 -23.16 -7.58 -17.43
N VAL A 453 -22.03 -8.31 -17.54
CA VAL A 453 -21.66 -9.03 -18.78
C VAL A 453 -22.62 -10.17 -19.10
N ILE A 454 -23.04 -10.94 -18.09
CA ILE A 454 -24.03 -12.02 -18.24
C ILE A 454 -25.36 -11.43 -18.72
N LEU A 455 -25.85 -10.35 -18.09
CA LEU A 455 -27.05 -9.62 -18.54
C LEU A 455 -26.89 -9.05 -19.96
N HIS A 456 -25.72 -8.50 -20.30
CA HIS A 456 -25.43 -8.00 -21.65
C HIS A 456 -25.48 -9.12 -22.70
N LYS A 457 -24.93 -10.31 -22.43
CA LYS A 457 -25.06 -11.46 -23.34
C LYS A 457 -26.49 -11.97 -23.45
N ILE A 458 -27.28 -11.96 -22.37
CA ILE A 458 -28.72 -12.25 -22.42
C ILE A 458 -29.43 -11.22 -23.33
N ARG A 459 -29.13 -9.92 -23.19
CA ARG A 459 -29.65 -8.84 -24.05
C ARG A 459 -29.34 -9.10 -25.53
N LEU A 460 -28.07 -9.38 -25.86
CA LEU A 460 -27.63 -9.67 -27.23
C LEU A 460 -28.32 -10.92 -27.80
N SER A 461 -28.40 -12.02 -27.05
CA SER A 461 -29.06 -13.25 -27.53
C SER A 461 -30.56 -13.04 -27.82
N LYS A 462 -31.25 -12.21 -27.04
CA LYS A 462 -32.64 -11.80 -27.30
C LYS A 462 -32.73 -10.91 -28.54
N ALA A 463 -31.83 -9.92 -28.68
CA ALA A 463 -31.77 -9.02 -29.83
C ALA A 463 -31.47 -9.78 -31.15
N ALA A 464 -30.59 -10.77 -31.13
CA ALA A 464 -30.29 -11.64 -32.28
C ALA A 464 -31.50 -12.50 -32.68
N LYS A 465 -32.24 -13.06 -31.72
CA LYS A 465 -33.49 -13.80 -32.00
C LYS A 465 -34.59 -12.91 -32.58
N ILE A 466 -34.65 -11.62 -32.20
CA ILE A 466 -35.56 -10.64 -32.79
C ILE A 466 -35.10 -10.29 -34.21
N LYS A 467 -33.80 -10.03 -34.43
CA LYS A 467 -33.20 -9.76 -35.75
C LYS A 467 -33.47 -10.87 -36.76
N ALA A 468 -33.37 -12.13 -36.33
CA ALA A 468 -33.65 -13.31 -37.16
C ALA A 468 -35.15 -13.50 -37.50
N ARG A 469 -36.07 -12.84 -36.76
CA ARG A 469 -37.52 -12.87 -37.01
C ARG A 469 -38.04 -11.69 -37.81
N ASN A 470 -37.27 -10.61 -37.92
CA ASN A 470 -37.67 -9.38 -38.60
C ASN A 470 -36.44 -8.78 -39.31
N PRO A 471 -36.04 -9.36 -40.46
CA PRO A 471 -34.80 -9.02 -41.15
C PRO A 471 -34.89 -7.70 -41.94
N ASP A 472 -36.11 -7.27 -42.30
CA ASP A 472 -36.35 -6.23 -43.32
C ASP A 472 -36.14 -4.78 -42.82
N VAL A 473 -35.59 -4.60 -41.61
CA VAL A 473 -35.28 -3.28 -41.06
C VAL A 473 -33.99 -2.75 -41.67
N THR A 474 -34.10 -1.96 -42.72
CA THR A 474 -32.99 -1.30 -43.42
C THR A 474 -32.06 -0.55 -42.45
N PRO A 475 -30.73 -0.75 -42.55
CA PRO A 475 -29.77 -0.01 -41.73
C PRO A 475 -29.73 1.47 -42.13
N PRO A 476 -29.37 2.38 -41.21
CA PRO A 476 -29.17 3.79 -41.53
C PRO A 476 -28.08 3.98 -42.58
N VAL A 477 -28.20 5.02 -43.41
CA VAL A 477 -27.17 5.39 -44.39
C VAL A 477 -25.87 5.76 -43.66
N THR A 478 -24.76 5.10 -44.01
CA THR A 478 -23.44 5.32 -43.40
C THR A 478 -22.45 5.99 -44.34
N ALA A 479 -21.44 6.63 -43.75
CA ALA A 479 -20.14 6.89 -44.36
C ALA A 479 -19.03 6.17 -43.57
N ILE A 480 -17.89 5.95 -44.21
CA ILE A 480 -16.65 5.47 -43.59
C ILE A 480 -15.59 6.56 -43.76
N SER A 481 -14.81 6.84 -42.72
CA SER A 481 -13.70 7.79 -42.76
C SER A 481 -12.42 7.19 -42.22
N ASN A 482 -11.32 7.35 -42.95
CA ASN A 482 -9.98 6.96 -42.53
C ASN A 482 -9.03 8.16 -42.64
N ALA A 483 -8.26 8.41 -41.58
CA ALA A 483 -7.23 9.45 -41.57
C ALA A 483 -5.86 8.76 -41.69
N VAL A 484 -5.02 9.24 -42.61
CA VAL A 484 -3.74 8.60 -42.97
C VAL A 484 -2.56 9.57 -42.92
N TYR A 485 -1.41 9.11 -42.43
CA TYR A 485 -0.16 9.86 -42.49
C TYR A 485 1.07 8.95 -42.47
N ARG A 486 1.71 8.78 -43.65
CA ARG A 486 2.95 8.00 -43.84
C ARG A 486 2.87 6.57 -43.30
N GLU A 487 1.78 5.91 -43.68
CA GLU A 487 1.47 4.54 -43.29
C GLU A 487 2.36 3.54 -44.04
N ASP A 488 2.53 2.35 -43.46
CA ASP A 488 3.09 1.22 -44.20
C ASP A 488 2.20 0.89 -45.42
N PRO A 489 2.76 0.81 -46.64
CA PRO A 489 1.98 0.55 -47.86
C PRO A 489 1.12 -0.71 -47.78
N ALA A 490 1.66 -1.81 -47.23
CA ALA A 490 0.98 -3.10 -47.21
C ALA A 490 -0.12 -3.16 -46.13
N LEU A 491 0.08 -2.52 -44.97
CA LEU A 491 -0.98 -2.37 -43.96
C LEU A 491 -2.12 -1.46 -44.46
N PHE A 492 -1.78 -0.32 -45.08
CA PHE A 492 -2.77 0.59 -45.62
C PHE A 492 -3.57 -0.02 -46.78
N GLU A 493 -2.92 -0.76 -47.69
CA GLU A 493 -3.62 -1.49 -48.74
C GLU A 493 -4.56 -2.57 -48.17
N GLN A 494 -4.12 -3.33 -47.17
CA GLN A 494 -4.97 -4.31 -46.47
C GLN A 494 -6.18 -3.64 -45.79
N CYS A 495 -5.99 -2.48 -45.15
CA CYS A 495 -7.06 -1.67 -44.59
C CYS A 495 -8.08 -1.29 -45.68
N MET A 496 -7.62 -0.68 -46.79
CA MET A 496 -8.48 -0.25 -47.90
C MET A 496 -9.23 -1.43 -48.54
N ARG A 497 -8.55 -2.56 -48.80
CA ARG A 497 -9.18 -3.80 -49.32
C ARG A 497 -10.23 -4.34 -48.36
N SER A 498 -9.97 -4.36 -47.05
CA SER A 498 -10.98 -4.79 -46.06
C SER A 498 -12.19 -3.86 -46.01
N ILE A 499 -11.98 -2.54 -46.14
CA ILE A 499 -13.05 -1.54 -46.23
C ILE A 499 -13.88 -1.73 -47.49
N ARG A 500 -13.25 -2.07 -48.63
CA ARG A 500 -13.92 -2.43 -49.89
C ARG A 500 -14.80 -3.68 -49.73
N ASP A 501 -14.27 -4.72 -49.10
CA ASP A 501 -14.86 -6.06 -49.06
C ASP A 501 -15.89 -6.25 -47.92
N MET A 502 -16.13 -5.22 -47.10
CA MET A 502 -17.27 -5.18 -46.16
C MET A 502 -18.62 -5.22 -46.89
N LYS A 503 -19.59 -5.97 -46.34
CA LYS A 503 -20.98 -6.02 -46.82
C LYS A 503 -21.69 -4.68 -46.61
N ARG A 504 -21.58 -3.76 -47.57
CA ARG A 504 -22.13 -2.40 -47.50
C ARG A 504 -23.62 -2.36 -47.88
N GLN A 505 -24.53 -2.75 -46.98
CA GLN A 505 -25.97 -2.69 -47.29
C GLN A 505 -26.53 -1.28 -47.50
N ASN A 506 -25.92 -0.24 -46.88
CA ASN A 506 -26.36 1.15 -47.04
C ASN A 506 -25.22 2.16 -46.78
N ASN A 507 -24.09 2.03 -47.49
CA ASN A 507 -22.96 2.96 -47.33
C ASN A 507 -22.86 3.92 -48.51
N LYS A 508 -22.99 5.24 -48.25
CA LYS A 508 -22.92 6.30 -49.28
C LYS A 508 -21.48 6.66 -49.64
N TYR A 509 -20.59 6.77 -48.64
CA TYR A 509 -19.24 7.33 -48.82
C TYR A 509 -18.12 6.53 -48.15
N ILE A 510 -16.94 6.57 -48.77
CA ILE A 510 -15.64 6.20 -48.21
C ILE A 510 -14.77 7.45 -48.34
N ILE A 511 -14.28 7.99 -47.22
CA ILE A 511 -13.53 9.25 -47.19
C ILE A 511 -12.17 8.97 -46.58
N VAL A 512 -11.13 8.95 -47.40
CA VAL A 512 -9.74 8.90 -46.93
C VAL A 512 -9.20 10.33 -46.88
N VAL A 513 -8.59 10.72 -45.77
CA VAL A 513 -7.98 12.05 -45.62
C VAL A 513 -6.51 11.90 -45.26
N ALA A 514 -5.64 12.27 -46.19
CA ALA A 514 -4.19 12.34 -46.00
C ALA A 514 -3.82 13.66 -45.31
N ASP A 515 -3.23 13.56 -44.12
CA ASP A 515 -2.76 14.70 -43.32
C ASP A 515 -1.41 15.23 -43.83
N GLY A 516 -1.29 15.40 -45.14
CA GLY A 516 -0.05 15.71 -45.84
C GLY A 516 -0.29 15.89 -47.34
N GLN A 517 0.64 16.58 -47.98
CA GLN A 517 0.57 17.03 -49.38
C GLN A 517 1.94 16.96 -50.09
N ARG A 518 2.92 16.24 -49.51
CA ARG A 518 4.25 16.17 -50.08
C ARG A 518 4.33 15.08 -51.17
N PRO A 519 5.23 15.19 -52.16
CA PRO A 519 5.41 14.15 -53.18
C PRO A 519 5.72 12.76 -52.58
N GLU A 520 6.47 12.72 -51.47
CA GLU A 520 6.77 11.51 -50.68
C GLU A 520 5.54 10.85 -50.03
N GLU A 521 4.35 11.45 -50.12
CA GLU A 521 3.08 10.96 -49.54
C GLU A 521 2.06 10.52 -50.63
N GLU A 522 2.38 10.68 -51.94
CA GLU A 522 1.41 10.39 -53.03
C GLU A 522 1.14 8.89 -53.26
N TYR A 523 2.00 7.99 -52.80
CA TYR A 523 1.74 6.53 -52.83
C TYR A 523 0.44 6.12 -52.12
N LEU A 524 -0.02 6.92 -51.15
CA LEU A 524 -1.31 6.73 -50.46
C LEU A 524 -2.51 6.97 -51.40
N LEU A 525 -2.36 7.88 -52.37
CA LEU A 525 -3.35 8.11 -53.42
C LEU A 525 -3.34 6.95 -54.43
N ASP A 526 -2.16 6.48 -54.83
CA ASP A 526 -2.02 5.35 -55.77
C ASP A 526 -2.68 4.07 -55.21
N ILE A 527 -2.39 3.73 -53.95
CA ILE A 527 -3.03 2.59 -53.26
C ILE A 527 -4.55 2.77 -53.20
N PHE A 528 -5.04 3.97 -52.89
CA PHE A 528 -6.47 4.25 -52.85
C PHE A 528 -7.14 4.05 -54.23
N LEU A 529 -6.55 4.59 -55.30
CA LEU A 529 -7.09 4.46 -56.66
C LEU A 529 -7.03 3.01 -57.16
N ASN A 530 -5.98 2.26 -56.82
CA ASN A 530 -5.86 0.83 -57.14
C ASN A 530 -6.93 -0.03 -56.44
N VAL A 531 -7.40 0.36 -55.25
CA VAL A 531 -8.47 -0.35 -54.53
C VAL A 531 -9.88 0.17 -54.90
N PHE A 532 -10.00 1.45 -55.26
CA PHE A 532 -11.26 2.12 -55.62
C PHE A 532 -11.17 2.84 -56.98
N PRO A 533 -11.01 2.11 -58.11
CA PRO A 533 -10.86 2.71 -59.44
C PRO A 533 -12.16 3.30 -60.01
N GLU A 534 -13.33 2.95 -59.47
CA GLU A 534 -14.63 3.39 -59.95
C GLU A 534 -15.31 4.40 -59.01
N ASN A 535 -15.93 5.43 -59.61
CA ASN A 535 -16.69 6.48 -58.91
C ASN A 535 -15.92 7.12 -57.72
N SER A 536 -14.62 7.33 -57.94
CA SER A 536 -13.68 7.99 -57.04
C SER A 536 -13.42 9.45 -57.42
N ILE A 537 -13.14 10.31 -56.45
CA ILE A 537 -12.67 11.69 -56.68
C ILE A 537 -11.55 12.08 -55.70
N ILE A 538 -10.68 12.97 -56.17
CA ILE A 538 -9.57 13.56 -55.41
C ILE A 538 -9.92 15.01 -55.10
N MET A 539 -9.78 15.42 -53.84
CA MET A 539 -9.92 16.79 -53.38
C MET A 539 -8.60 17.23 -52.74
N ARG A 540 -7.92 18.23 -53.31
CA ARG A 540 -6.75 18.85 -52.66
C ARG A 540 -7.22 20.16 -52.00
N LEU A 541 -6.92 20.35 -50.71
CA LEU A 541 -7.30 21.54 -49.94
C LEU A 541 -6.06 22.39 -49.66
N ASP A 542 -6.09 23.69 -49.99
CA ASP A 542 -4.93 24.57 -49.77
C ASP A 542 -4.80 25.09 -48.34
N SER A 543 -5.88 24.99 -47.53
CA SER A 543 -5.89 25.43 -46.14
C SER A 543 -6.74 24.55 -45.23
N LEU A 544 -6.55 24.70 -43.92
CA LEU A 544 -7.36 24.09 -42.88
C LEU A 544 -8.51 25.00 -42.39
N GLU A 545 -8.74 26.14 -43.04
CA GLU A 545 -9.80 27.09 -42.66
C GLU A 545 -11.11 26.80 -43.39
N ASN A 546 -12.24 27.29 -42.85
CA ASN A 546 -13.59 27.22 -43.44
C ASN A 546 -14.12 25.83 -43.84
N ARG A 547 -13.38 24.74 -43.58
CA ARG A 547 -13.71 23.35 -43.98
C ARG A 547 -15.11 22.87 -43.60
N ARG A 548 -15.77 23.46 -42.59
CA ARG A 548 -17.18 23.18 -42.25
C ARG A 548 -18.15 23.42 -43.43
N ALA A 549 -17.79 24.27 -44.39
CA ALA A 549 -18.56 24.52 -45.60
C ALA A 549 -18.34 23.48 -46.72
N LEU A 550 -17.41 22.52 -46.56
CA LEU A 550 -17.14 21.51 -47.59
C LEU A 550 -18.38 20.69 -47.96
N ARG A 551 -18.41 20.24 -49.21
CA ARG A 551 -19.44 19.37 -49.81
C ARG A 551 -18.74 18.33 -50.65
N ILE A 552 -19.29 17.12 -50.73
CA ILE A 552 -18.87 16.14 -51.73
C ILE A 552 -19.47 16.58 -53.08
N PRO A 553 -18.66 16.77 -54.13
CA PRO A 553 -19.16 17.17 -55.45
C PRO A 553 -19.97 16.04 -56.12
N LEU A 554 -20.76 16.42 -57.12
CA LEU A 554 -21.44 15.47 -58.00
C LEU A 554 -20.54 15.10 -59.18
N ASN A 555 -20.67 13.87 -59.66
CA ASN A 555 -20.06 13.39 -60.89
C ASN A 555 -20.86 13.85 -62.14
N ASN A 556 -20.35 13.55 -63.32
CA ASN A 556 -20.92 13.97 -64.61
C ASN A 556 -22.36 13.46 -64.86
N PHE A 557 -22.86 12.52 -64.05
CA PHE A 557 -24.23 11.99 -64.11
C PHE A 557 -25.13 12.54 -62.99
N GLY A 558 -24.71 13.59 -62.29
CA GLY A 558 -25.46 14.20 -61.19
C GLY A 558 -25.54 13.37 -59.92
N LYS A 559 -24.73 12.30 -59.80
CA LYS A 559 -24.66 11.42 -58.63
C LYS A 559 -23.42 11.75 -57.80
N PRO A 560 -23.45 11.65 -56.46
CA PRO A 560 -22.25 11.90 -55.67
C PRO A 560 -21.23 10.77 -55.82
N TYR A 561 -19.94 11.10 -55.70
CA TYR A 561 -18.85 10.12 -55.69
C TYR A 561 -18.93 9.25 -54.44
N SER A 562 -18.67 7.94 -54.58
CA SER A 562 -18.75 6.97 -53.46
C SER A 562 -17.42 6.77 -52.76
N ALA A 563 -16.31 7.09 -53.42
CA ALA A 563 -14.97 7.08 -52.84
C ALA A 563 -14.35 8.48 -52.99
N ILE A 564 -13.83 9.04 -51.91
CA ILE A 564 -13.26 10.39 -51.85
C ILE A 564 -11.88 10.29 -51.19
N PHE A 565 -10.85 10.76 -51.88
CA PHE A 565 -9.52 10.97 -51.32
C PHE A 565 -9.28 12.46 -51.14
N VAL A 566 -8.96 12.90 -49.93
CA VAL A 566 -8.70 14.30 -49.60
C VAL A 566 -7.25 14.46 -49.18
N THR A 567 -6.51 15.41 -49.76
CA THR A 567 -5.23 15.87 -49.20
C THR A 567 -5.39 17.24 -48.57
N GLN A 568 -4.71 17.46 -47.46
CA GLN A 568 -4.76 18.72 -46.71
C GLN A 568 -3.37 19.09 -46.17
N PRO A 569 -3.14 20.36 -45.75
CA PRO A 569 -1.94 20.72 -45.02
C PRO A 569 -1.87 19.96 -43.70
N TRP A 570 -0.66 19.63 -43.25
CA TRP A 570 -0.44 18.85 -42.03
C TRP A 570 -0.99 19.57 -40.79
N GLY A 571 -1.98 18.96 -40.12
CA GLY A 571 -2.67 19.51 -38.96
C GLY A 571 -2.78 18.54 -37.76
N GLY A 572 -2.43 17.28 -37.95
CA GLY A 572 -2.61 16.18 -37.01
C GLY A 572 -3.92 15.41 -37.25
N LYS A 573 -3.96 14.14 -36.81
CA LYS A 573 -5.08 13.19 -37.01
C LYS A 573 -6.49 13.79 -36.79
N ARG A 574 -6.67 14.62 -35.77
CA ARG A 574 -7.96 15.31 -35.51
C ARG A 574 -8.40 16.23 -36.63
N GLU A 575 -7.48 16.90 -37.31
CA GLU A 575 -7.81 17.79 -38.43
C GLU A 575 -8.25 16.99 -39.65
N ALA A 576 -7.54 15.91 -39.99
CA ALA A 576 -7.94 15.00 -41.06
C ALA A 576 -9.32 14.37 -40.79
N MET A 577 -9.57 13.94 -39.54
CA MET A 577 -10.89 13.47 -39.11
C MET A 577 -11.96 14.57 -39.17
N TYR A 578 -11.66 15.82 -38.77
CA TYR A 578 -12.58 16.95 -38.85
C TYR A 578 -12.96 17.27 -40.31
N THR A 579 -12.01 17.18 -41.25
CA THR A 579 -12.26 17.31 -42.69
C THR A 579 -13.25 16.25 -43.19
N ALA A 580 -13.07 14.99 -42.79
CA ALA A 580 -14.02 13.92 -43.11
C ALA A 580 -15.39 14.15 -42.45
N MET A 581 -15.44 14.60 -41.20
CA MET A 581 -16.70 14.93 -40.51
C MET A 581 -17.44 16.05 -41.23
N ALA A 582 -16.72 17.08 -41.70
CA ALA A 582 -17.31 18.22 -42.39
C ALA A 582 -17.96 17.81 -43.74
N LEU A 583 -17.34 16.89 -44.49
CA LEU A 583 -17.96 16.33 -45.70
C LEU A 583 -19.26 15.55 -45.39
N VAL A 584 -19.33 14.88 -44.24
CA VAL A 584 -20.47 14.04 -43.84
C VAL A 584 -21.63 14.83 -43.20
N ILE A 585 -21.36 15.78 -42.28
CA ILE A 585 -22.44 16.53 -41.59
C ILE A 585 -23.30 17.39 -42.51
N ASN A 586 -22.80 17.66 -43.71
CA ASN A 586 -23.47 18.48 -44.71
C ASN A 586 -24.28 17.66 -45.73
N ASP A 587 -24.29 16.32 -45.62
CA ASP A 587 -25.17 15.43 -46.37
C ASP A 587 -26.31 14.93 -45.46
N PRO A 588 -27.56 15.40 -45.65
CA PRO A 588 -28.65 15.07 -44.73
C PRO A 588 -29.07 13.60 -44.80
N ASP A 589 -28.68 12.81 -45.82
CA ASP A 589 -29.01 11.39 -45.89
C ASP A 589 -28.15 10.58 -44.92
N VAL A 590 -26.87 10.92 -44.77
CA VAL A 590 -25.90 10.15 -44.00
C VAL A 590 -26.16 10.32 -42.50
N LYS A 591 -26.74 9.30 -41.87
CA LYS A 591 -27.14 9.36 -40.46
C LYS A 591 -26.02 8.95 -39.50
N ALA A 592 -25.00 8.24 -40.00
CA ALA A 592 -23.89 7.74 -39.20
C ALA A 592 -22.56 7.67 -39.96
N MET A 593 -21.45 7.69 -39.22
CA MET A 593 -20.09 7.76 -39.73
C MET A 593 -19.19 6.79 -38.94
N LEU A 594 -18.57 5.81 -39.62
CA LEU A 594 -17.55 4.93 -39.07
C LEU A 594 -16.19 5.62 -39.17
N THR A 595 -15.56 5.93 -38.04
CA THR A 595 -14.14 6.32 -37.97
C THR A 595 -13.27 5.08 -37.83
N THR A 596 -12.18 5.00 -38.59
CA THR A 596 -11.19 3.94 -38.51
C THR A 596 -9.76 4.48 -38.58
N ASP A 597 -8.87 3.79 -37.88
CA ASP A 597 -7.43 3.94 -37.99
C ASP A 597 -6.93 3.25 -39.29
N SER A 598 -5.74 3.63 -39.74
CA SER A 598 -5.12 3.29 -41.03
C SER A 598 -4.52 1.88 -41.09
N ASP A 599 -4.22 1.29 -39.94
CA ASP A 599 -3.64 -0.05 -39.74
C ASP A 599 -4.69 -1.17 -39.65
N THR A 600 -5.97 -0.84 -39.86
CA THR A 600 -7.08 -1.63 -39.34
C THR A 600 -7.80 -2.46 -40.42
N VAL A 601 -7.93 -3.77 -40.17
CA VAL A 601 -8.56 -4.75 -41.07
C VAL A 601 -9.92 -5.20 -40.52
N PHE A 602 -11.00 -5.03 -41.29
CA PHE A 602 -12.38 -5.28 -40.84
C PHE A 602 -12.91 -6.70 -41.08
N ASP A 603 -13.79 -7.17 -40.21
CA ASP A 603 -14.72 -8.26 -40.55
C ASP A 603 -15.74 -7.83 -41.60
N ARG A 604 -16.11 -8.74 -42.50
CA ARG A 604 -17.04 -8.48 -43.61
C ARG A 604 -18.43 -8.02 -43.16
N ASN A 605 -18.83 -8.21 -41.91
CA ASN A 605 -20.13 -7.78 -41.36
C ASN A 605 -20.04 -6.55 -40.42
N ALA A 606 -18.85 -6.05 -40.09
CA ALA A 606 -18.64 -5.05 -39.05
C ALA A 606 -19.52 -3.79 -39.22
N LEU A 607 -19.59 -3.22 -40.43
CA LEU A 607 -20.41 -2.04 -40.72
C LEU A 607 -21.91 -2.25 -40.40
N ASN A 608 -22.47 -3.41 -40.74
CA ASN A 608 -23.88 -3.73 -40.50
C ASN A 608 -24.19 -4.02 -39.03
N ALA A 609 -23.22 -4.57 -38.29
CA ALA A 609 -23.36 -4.79 -36.86
C ALA A 609 -23.34 -3.47 -36.06
N LEU A 610 -22.49 -2.50 -36.46
CA LEU A 610 -22.47 -1.16 -35.87
C LEU A 610 -23.74 -0.36 -36.21
N SER A 611 -24.14 -0.31 -37.48
CA SER A 611 -25.29 0.48 -37.93
C SER A 611 -26.63 -0.05 -37.39
N TYR A 612 -26.72 -1.36 -37.10
CA TYR A 612 -27.89 -1.99 -36.49
C TYR A 612 -28.20 -1.47 -35.07
N GLU A 613 -27.19 -1.12 -34.27
CA GLU A 613 -27.41 -0.54 -32.92
C GLU A 613 -27.86 0.94 -33.00
N LEU A 614 -27.41 1.69 -34.02
CA LEU A 614 -27.82 3.09 -34.26
C LEU A 614 -29.26 3.28 -34.74
N ARG A 615 -30.01 2.19 -34.99
CA ARG A 615 -31.47 2.26 -35.18
C ARG A 615 -32.21 2.71 -33.91
N ASN A 616 -31.61 2.53 -32.72
CA ASN A 616 -32.13 3.13 -31.50
C ASN A 616 -31.82 4.64 -31.51
N PRO A 617 -32.83 5.54 -31.51
CA PRO A 617 -32.60 6.98 -31.65
C PRO A 617 -31.87 7.60 -30.44
N LEU A 618 -31.82 6.94 -29.29
CA LEU A 618 -31.08 7.41 -28.10
C LEU A 618 -29.58 7.11 -28.18
N VAL A 619 -29.16 6.16 -29.03
CA VAL A 619 -27.75 5.80 -29.19
C VAL A 619 -27.08 6.82 -30.11
N GLY A 620 -26.05 7.49 -29.61
CA GLY A 620 -25.24 8.44 -30.37
C GLY A 620 -23.97 7.83 -30.96
N ALA A 621 -23.41 6.79 -30.34
CA ALA A 621 -22.21 6.12 -30.83
C ALA A 621 -22.16 4.62 -30.44
N VAL A 622 -21.39 3.85 -31.21
CA VAL A 622 -21.25 2.39 -31.08
C VAL A 622 -19.77 2.00 -31.24
N ALA A 623 -19.26 1.20 -30.30
CA ALA A 623 -17.94 0.58 -30.38
C ALA A 623 -18.01 -0.89 -30.84
N GLY A 624 -17.09 -1.30 -31.70
CA GLY A 624 -16.80 -2.72 -31.96
C GLY A 624 -15.71 -3.29 -31.06
N GLU A 625 -15.30 -4.54 -31.31
CA GLU A 625 -14.14 -5.18 -30.69
C GLU A 625 -12.87 -5.00 -31.54
N CYS A 626 -11.83 -4.40 -30.96
CA CYS A 626 -10.49 -4.50 -31.54
C CYS A 626 -9.84 -5.83 -31.14
N ARG A 627 -9.22 -6.52 -32.10
CA ARG A 627 -8.38 -7.72 -31.89
C ARG A 627 -6.96 -7.43 -32.40
N ILE A 628 -5.95 -8.13 -31.90
CA ILE A 628 -4.57 -7.90 -32.36
C ILE A 628 -4.23 -8.80 -33.55
N ILE A 629 -3.71 -8.21 -34.63
CA ILE A 629 -3.26 -8.93 -35.83
C ILE A 629 -1.90 -9.60 -35.60
N ASN A 630 -0.93 -8.85 -35.06
CA ASN A 630 0.48 -9.25 -34.92
C ASN A 630 0.79 -9.95 -33.57
N ARG A 631 -0.18 -10.67 -33.01
CA ARG A 631 -0.12 -11.26 -31.65
C ARG A 631 0.98 -12.31 -31.44
N TRP A 632 1.63 -12.77 -32.52
CA TRP A 632 2.71 -13.75 -32.50
C TRP A 632 4.10 -13.13 -32.65
N ASP A 633 4.19 -11.83 -32.96
CA ASP A 633 5.46 -11.14 -33.17
C ASP A 633 6.26 -11.08 -31.86
N SER A 634 5.62 -10.84 -30.72
CA SER A 634 6.26 -10.92 -29.40
C SER A 634 5.28 -11.31 -28.28
N PHE A 635 5.82 -11.58 -27.09
CA PHE A 635 4.99 -11.86 -25.91
C PHE A 635 4.24 -10.60 -25.46
N VAL A 636 4.77 -9.40 -25.76
CA VAL A 636 4.09 -8.11 -25.54
C VAL A 636 2.81 -8.03 -26.35
N SER A 637 2.85 -8.37 -27.65
CA SER A 637 1.65 -8.37 -28.50
C SER A 637 0.67 -9.49 -28.14
N TYR A 638 1.16 -10.64 -27.66
CA TYR A 638 0.33 -11.74 -27.17
C TYR A 638 -0.45 -11.38 -25.89
N VAL A 639 0.24 -10.86 -24.86
CA VAL A 639 -0.38 -10.42 -23.60
C VAL A 639 -1.32 -9.22 -23.85
N SER A 640 -1.03 -8.39 -24.85
CA SER A 640 -1.93 -7.31 -25.30
C SER A 640 -3.22 -7.84 -25.94
N ASP A 641 -3.15 -8.88 -26.79
CA ASP A 641 -4.33 -9.55 -27.36
C ASP A 641 -5.21 -10.21 -26.29
N VAL A 642 -4.59 -10.77 -25.24
CA VAL A 642 -5.30 -11.26 -24.04
C VAL A 642 -5.99 -10.08 -23.33
N ARG A 643 -5.26 -8.99 -23.04
CA ARG A 643 -5.82 -7.82 -22.34
C ARG A 643 -6.96 -7.15 -23.10
N TYR A 644 -6.84 -7.02 -24.42
CA TYR A 644 -7.88 -6.49 -25.31
C TYR A 644 -9.17 -7.29 -25.15
N ASN A 645 -9.10 -8.62 -25.09
CA ASN A 645 -10.30 -9.43 -24.95
C ASN A 645 -11.07 -9.12 -23.65
N PHE A 646 -10.38 -8.92 -22.50
CA PHE A 646 -11.02 -8.44 -21.27
C PHE A 646 -11.56 -7.00 -21.41
N ALA A 647 -10.81 -6.11 -22.07
CA ALA A 647 -11.22 -4.71 -22.25
C ALA A 647 -12.54 -4.60 -23.02
N PHE A 648 -12.72 -5.39 -24.07
CA PHE A 648 -13.96 -5.39 -24.86
C PHE A 648 -15.06 -6.29 -24.28
N ASN A 649 -14.76 -7.57 -24.03
CA ASN A 649 -15.79 -8.57 -23.70
C ASN A 649 -16.21 -8.58 -22.23
N ILE A 650 -15.46 -7.91 -21.34
CA ILE A 650 -15.83 -7.73 -19.91
C ILE A 650 -16.13 -6.25 -19.63
N GLU A 651 -15.14 -5.37 -19.77
CA GLU A 651 -15.24 -3.97 -19.31
C GLU A 651 -16.20 -3.15 -20.21
N ARG A 652 -16.00 -3.12 -21.53
CA ARG A 652 -16.93 -2.43 -22.46
C ARG A 652 -18.31 -3.09 -22.51
N ALA A 653 -18.39 -4.42 -22.38
CA ALA A 653 -19.66 -5.15 -22.30
C ALA A 653 -20.48 -4.74 -21.05
N CYS A 654 -19.84 -4.58 -19.88
CA CYS A 654 -20.46 -4.02 -18.68
C CYS A 654 -20.96 -2.58 -18.93
N GLN A 655 -20.09 -1.70 -19.44
CA GLN A 655 -20.43 -0.30 -19.75
C GLN A 655 -21.57 -0.17 -20.78
N SER A 656 -21.69 -1.13 -21.70
CA SER A 656 -22.74 -1.22 -22.73
C SER A 656 -24.13 -1.50 -22.13
N LEU A 657 -24.21 -2.25 -21.03
CA LEU A 657 -25.45 -2.43 -20.26
C LEU A 657 -25.88 -1.11 -19.60
N HIS A 658 -24.91 -0.34 -19.09
CA HIS A 658 -25.12 0.98 -18.50
C HIS A 658 -25.21 2.13 -19.53
N TYR A 659 -25.20 1.81 -20.84
CA TYR A 659 -25.30 2.75 -21.96
C TYR A 659 -24.23 3.87 -21.97
N ALA A 660 -23.09 3.62 -21.33
CA ALA A 660 -22.05 4.61 -21.04
C ALA A 660 -20.64 4.05 -21.30
N VAL A 661 -20.42 3.46 -22.48
CA VAL A 661 -19.08 3.07 -22.95
C VAL A 661 -18.13 4.27 -22.95
N VAL A 662 -17.06 4.19 -22.15
CA VAL A 662 -16.21 5.36 -21.80
C VAL A 662 -15.13 5.68 -22.84
N CYS A 663 -14.96 4.82 -23.85
CA CYS A 663 -14.07 5.08 -25.00
C CYS A 663 -14.49 4.20 -26.18
N VAL A 664 -14.98 4.83 -27.25
CA VAL A 664 -15.27 4.22 -28.56
C VAL A 664 -13.97 4.22 -29.37
N SER A 665 -13.24 3.10 -29.31
CA SER A 665 -11.86 2.99 -29.80
C SER A 665 -11.69 3.36 -31.29
N GLY A 666 -10.64 4.14 -31.58
CA GLY A 666 -10.30 4.66 -32.92
C GLY A 666 -10.45 3.68 -34.10
N PRO A 667 -9.89 2.45 -34.03
CA PRO A 667 -10.03 1.44 -35.08
C PRO A 667 -11.47 1.06 -35.48
N ILE A 668 -12.46 1.12 -34.58
CA ILE A 668 -13.82 0.64 -34.87
C ILE A 668 -14.88 1.39 -34.05
N GLY A 669 -15.09 2.65 -34.43
CA GLY A 669 -16.08 3.54 -33.81
C GLY A 669 -17.08 4.12 -34.79
N MET A 670 -18.38 3.88 -34.60
CA MET A 670 -19.43 4.50 -35.41
C MET A 670 -20.20 5.56 -34.61
N TYR A 671 -20.35 6.75 -35.18
CA TYR A 671 -20.94 7.93 -34.53
C TYR A 671 -22.12 8.47 -35.35
N ARG A 672 -23.17 8.97 -34.69
CA ARG A 672 -24.33 9.61 -35.33
C ARG A 672 -23.98 11.01 -35.81
N THR A 673 -24.31 11.34 -37.06
CA THR A 673 -23.98 12.61 -37.72
C THR A 673 -24.48 13.84 -36.93
N GLN A 674 -25.73 13.80 -36.46
CA GLN A 674 -26.34 14.83 -35.61
C GLN A 674 -25.63 15.06 -34.25
N GLY A 675 -24.85 14.07 -33.80
CA GLY A 675 -23.99 14.22 -32.63
C GLY A 675 -22.67 14.90 -32.98
N LEU A 676 -22.04 14.49 -34.08
CA LEU A 676 -20.79 15.08 -34.60
C LEU A 676 -20.94 16.57 -34.89
N GLU A 677 -22.00 16.96 -35.61
CA GLU A 677 -22.34 18.33 -36.00
C GLU A 677 -22.32 19.32 -34.82
N LYS A 678 -22.75 18.88 -33.64
CA LYS A 678 -22.85 19.70 -32.41
C LYS A 678 -21.52 19.85 -31.67
N ILE A 679 -20.54 18.96 -31.89
CA ILE A 679 -19.37 18.82 -31.02
C ILE A 679 -18.03 18.92 -31.75
N MET A 680 -17.99 18.77 -33.08
CA MET A 680 -16.74 18.64 -33.84
C MET A 680 -15.80 19.85 -33.70
N ASP A 681 -16.32 21.08 -33.66
CA ASP A 681 -15.48 22.28 -33.49
C ASP A 681 -14.86 22.36 -32.08
N LYS A 682 -15.65 21.97 -31.07
CA LYS A 682 -15.26 21.88 -29.65
C LYS A 682 -14.23 20.75 -29.42
N TRP A 683 -14.32 19.68 -30.20
CA TRP A 683 -13.44 18.51 -30.17
C TRP A 683 -12.06 18.78 -30.80
N VAL A 684 -12.05 19.37 -32.00
CA VAL A 684 -10.80 19.68 -32.73
C VAL A 684 -10.01 20.81 -32.04
N ASN A 685 -10.71 21.75 -31.40
CA ASN A 685 -10.11 22.84 -30.61
C ASN A 685 -9.85 22.49 -29.13
N GLN A 686 -9.80 21.21 -28.74
CA GLN A 686 -9.50 20.83 -27.35
C GLN A 686 -8.15 21.40 -26.91
N ARG A 687 -8.14 22.11 -25.77
CA ARG A 687 -6.93 22.64 -25.12
C ARG A 687 -6.84 22.20 -23.66
N PHE A 688 -5.62 21.92 -23.21
CA PHE A 688 -5.24 21.65 -21.82
C PHE A 688 -4.08 22.57 -21.47
N MET A 689 -4.18 23.33 -20.37
CA MET A 689 -3.23 24.39 -20.00
C MET A 689 -2.84 25.30 -21.19
N LYS A 690 -3.85 25.80 -21.93
CA LYS A 690 -3.76 26.61 -23.18
C LYS A 690 -3.21 25.86 -24.42
N THR A 691 -2.36 24.85 -24.25
CA THR A 691 -1.82 24.00 -25.33
C THR A 691 -2.90 23.15 -26.01
N LYS A 692 -2.84 22.99 -27.35
CA LYS A 692 -3.76 22.13 -28.12
C LYS A 692 -3.48 20.65 -27.83
N CYS A 693 -4.52 19.86 -27.59
CA CYS A 693 -4.40 18.42 -27.36
C CYS A 693 -4.23 17.68 -28.69
N THR A 694 -3.13 16.94 -28.84
CA THR A 694 -2.78 16.21 -30.08
C THR A 694 -3.27 14.77 -30.11
N TYR A 695 -3.52 14.15 -28.95
CA TYR A 695 -3.84 12.73 -28.78
C TYR A 695 -5.05 12.48 -27.85
N GLY A 696 -5.57 11.25 -27.87
CA GLY A 696 -6.74 10.81 -27.08
C GLY A 696 -8.07 11.23 -27.72
N ASP A 697 -8.09 11.18 -29.05
CA ASP A 697 -9.10 11.79 -29.90
C ASP A 697 -10.44 11.05 -29.81
N ASP A 698 -10.36 9.72 -29.76
CA ASP A 698 -11.44 8.77 -29.56
C ASP A 698 -12.14 8.95 -28.20
N ARG A 699 -11.37 9.00 -27.11
CA ARG A 699 -11.87 9.20 -25.76
C ARG A 699 -12.46 10.60 -25.58
N HIS A 700 -11.86 11.63 -26.18
CA HIS A 700 -12.42 12.97 -26.13
C HIS A 700 -13.74 13.09 -26.92
N LEU A 701 -13.84 12.45 -28.10
CA LEU A 701 -15.07 12.41 -28.88
C LEU A 701 -16.19 11.68 -28.10
N THR A 702 -15.85 10.52 -27.53
CA THR A 702 -16.74 9.74 -26.65
C THR A 702 -17.25 10.58 -25.47
N ASN A 703 -16.35 11.27 -24.76
CA ASN A 703 -16.68 12.18 -23.67
C ASN A 703 -17.65 13.29 -24.10
N LEU A 704 -17.48 13.86 -25.30
CA LEU A 704 -18.37 14.91 -25.78
C LEU A 704 -19.77 14.37 -26.11
N PHE A 705 -19.88 13.17 -26.71
CA PHE A 705 -21.18 12.50 -26.86
C PHE A 705 -21.87 12.23 -25.51
N LEU A 706 -21.13 11.74 -24.51
CA LEU A 706 -21.67 11.49 -23.16
C LEU A 706 -22.10 12.78 -22.45
N ASN A 707 -21.35 13.88 -22.64
CA ASN A 707 -21.68 15.21 -22.07
C ASN A 707 -22.92 15.83 -22.71
N GLU A 708 -23.18 15.61 -24.00
CA GLU A 708 -24.45 16.01 -24.63
C GLU A 708 -25.62 15.17 -24.09
N GLY A 709 -25.36 13.92 -23.68
CA GLY A 709 -26.32 13.02 -23.02
C GLY A 709 -26.67 11.78 -23.84
N TRP A 710 -26.04 11.60 -25.00
CA TRP A 710 -26.21 10.43 -25.85
C TRP A 710 -25.87 9.15 -25.09
N LYS A 711 -26.50 8.05 -25.52
CA LYS A 711 -26.16 6.70 -25.07
C LYS A 711 -25.11 6.09 -25.99
N ILE A 712 -24.15 5.37 -25.41
CA ILE A 712 -23.04 4.76 -26.13
C ILE A 712 -22.95 3.29 -25.74
N VAL A 713 -22.99 2.42 -26.75
CA VAL A 713 -23.02 0.96 -26.59
C VAL A 713 -21.81 0.31 -27.26
N TYR A 714 -21.51 -0.91 -26.85
CA TYR A 714 -20.55 -1.80 -27.49
C TYR A 714 -21.29 -3.04 -28.01
N THR A 715 -20.86 -3.56 -29.17
CA THR A 715 -21.34 -4.81 -29.75
C THR A 715 -20.16 -5.71 -30.18
N PRO A 716 -20.14 -7.00 -29.80
CA PRO A 716 -19.12 -7.97 -30.24
C PRO A 716 -19.34 -8.49 -31.67
N ASP A 717 -20.53 -8.24 -32.25
CA ASP A 717 -20.86 -8.65 -33.63
C ASP A 717 -20.12 -7.82 -34.69
N ALA A 718 -19.48 -6.72 -34.27
CA ALA A 718 -18.57 -5.92 -35.09
C ALA A 718 -17.15 -6.02 -34.52
N PHE A 719 -16.20 -6.51 -35.31
CA PHE A 719 -14.79 -6.58 -34.91
C PHE A 719 -13.84 -6.19 -36.04
N CYS A 720 -12.65 -5.75 -35.63
CA CYS A 720 -11.51 -5.49 -36.52
C CYS A 720 -10.23 -6.09 -35.95
N TYR A 721 -9.17 -6.10 -36.77
CA TYR A 721 -7.81 -6.41 -36.39
C TYR A 721 -6.93 -5.17 -36.56
N THR A 722 -6.07 -4.87 -35.60
CA THR A 722 -5.18 -3.69 -35.52
C THR A 722 -3.82 -4.13 -34.95
N GLU A 723 -2.77 -3.31 -35.11
CA GLU A 723 -1.44 -3.64 -34.62
C GLU A 723 -1.26 -3.33 -33.12
N SER A 724 -0.61 -4.24 -32.39
CA SER A 724 -0.08 -3.98 -31.05
C SER A 724 1.43 -3.69 -31.12
N PRO A 725 1.96 -2.75 -30.34
CA PRO A 725 3.41 -2.59 -30.19
C PRO A 725 4.08 -3.91 -29.81
N SER A 726 5.10 -4.29 -30.57
CA SER A 726 5.83 -5.56 -30.41
C SER A 726 6.97 -5.47 -29.38
N THR A 727 7.43 -4.27 -29.00
CA THR A 727 8.52 -4.07 -28.02
C THR A 727 8.04 -3.38 -26.75
N ILE A 728 8.69 -3.68 -25.61
CA ILE A 728 8.33 -3.13 -24.29
C ILE A 728 8.37 -1.58 -24.29
N LEU A 729 9.37 -0.97 -24.93
CA LEU A 729 9.49 0.49 -24.99
C LEU A 729 8.40 1.13 -25.87
N ALA A 730 8.04 0.51 -27.01
CA ALA A 730 6.96 1.01 -27.86
C ALA A 730 5.59 0.88 -27.16
N PHE A 731 5.38 -0.23 -26.45
CA PHE A 731 4.21 -0.45 -25.60
C PHE A 731 4.16 0.60 -24.48
N PHE A 732 5.24 0.81 -23.72
CA PHE A 732 5.34 1.83 -22.68
C PHE A 732 4.94 3.22 -23.19
N LYS A 733 5.51 3.68 -24.32
CA LYS A 733 5.14 4.97 -24.95
C LYS A 733 3.66 5.04 -25.32
N GLN A 734 3.07 3.95 -25.84
CA GLN A 734 1.64 3.90 -26.15
C GLN A 734 0.80 4.04 -24.87
N GLN A 735 1.14 3.28 -23.83
CA GLN A 735 0.40 3.24 -22.57
C GLN A 735 0.51 4.54 -21.77
N THR A 736 1.68 5.21 -21.78
CA THR A 736 1.85 6.56 -21.22
C THR A 736 0.92 7.56 -21.92
N ARG A 737 0.85 7.58 -23.26
CA ARG A 737 -0.09 8.46 -24.01
C ARG A 737 -1.56 8.14 -23.67
N TRP A 738 -1.92 6.87 -23.53
CA TRP A 738 -3.26 6.45 -23.13
C TRP A 738 -3.60 6.87 -21.69
N CYS A 739 -2.65 6.80 -20.76
CA CYS A 739 -2.83 7.27 -19.38
C CYS A 739 -2.97 8.80 -19.32
N LYS A 740 -2.15 9.56 -20.07
CA LYS A 740 -2.32 11.04 -20.20
C LYS A 740 -3.70 11.39 -20.74
N SER A 741 -4.17 10.68 -21.77
CA SER A 741 -5.54 10.81 -22.26
C SER A 741 -6.55 10.50 -21.16
N PHE A 742 -6.43 9.37 -20.45
CA PHE A 742 -7.39 8.98 -19.42
C PHE A 742 -7.50 10.00 -18.27
N TYR A 743 -6.38 10.48 -17.69
CA TYR A 743 -6.43 11.44 -16.57
C TYR A 743 -7.06 12.77 -16.97
N ARG A 744 -6.74 13.27 -18.17
CA ARG A 744 -7.36 14.48 -18.73
C ARG A 744 -8.85 14.27 -19.01
N GLU A 745 -9.19 13.15 -19.66
CA GLU A 745 -10.57 12.85 -20.03
C GLU A 745 -11.44 12.49 -18.81
N PHE A 746 -10.88 12.01 -17.70
CA PHE A 746 -11.60 11.87 -16.43
C PHE A 746 -12.16 13.23 -15.96
N ALA A 747 -11.34 14.28 -15.89
CA ALA A 747 -11.78 15.61 -15.48
C ALA A 747 -12.80 16.22 -16.48
N TRP A 748 -12.69 15.91 -17.77
CA TRP A 748 -13.69 16.29 -18.79
C TRP A 748 -14.96 15.43 -18.78
N SER A 749 -14.99 14.31 -18.05
CA SER A 749 -16.14 13.42 -17.91
C SER A 749 -17.07 13.79 -16.75
N MET A 750 -16.57 14.47 -15.72
CA MET A 750 -17.36 14.86 -14.53
C MET A 750 -18.65 15.63 -14.84
N PRO A 751 -18.72 16.55 -15.82
CA PRO A 751 -19.98 17.20 -16.19
C PRO A 751 -21.04 16.23 -16.73
N SER A 752 -20.69 15.02 -17.17
CA SER A 752 -21.64 13.97 -17.57
C SER A 752 -22.32 13.26 -16.40
N PHE A 753 -21.83 13.41 -15.16
CA PHE A 753 -22.31 12.66 -14.00
C PHE A 753 -23.78 12.96 -13.65
N HIS A 754 -24.36 14.07 -14.13
CA HIS A 754 -25.79 14.38 -13.99
C HIS A 754 -26.70 13.81 -15.12
N LYS A 755 -26.13 13.22 -16.19
CA LYS A 755 -26.85 12.68 -17.36
C LYS A 755 -26.67 11.17 -17.56
N GLN A 756 -25.61 10.61 -17.00
CA GLN A 756 -25.23 9.20 -17.15
C GLN A 756 -25.48 8.43 -15.85
N SER A 757 -25.27 7.12 -15.87
CA SER A 757 -25.56 6.23 -14.73
C SER A 757 -24.56 6.42 -13.58
N LEU A 758 -24.97 6.08 -12.35
CA LEU A 758 -24.07 6.07 -11.19
C LEU A 758 -22.85 5.16 -11.43
N TRP A 759 -23.05 4.02 -12.10
CA TRP A 759 -21.97 3.11 -12.50
C TRP A 759 -20.91 3.79 -13.37
N PHE A 760 -21.29 4.66 -14.31
CA PHE A 760 -20.33 5.38 -15.15
C PHE A 760 -19.36 6.23 -14.32
N GLY A 761 -19.88 7.04 -13.40
CA GLY A 761 -19.04 7.86 -12.53
C GLY A 761 -18.22 7.03 -11.54
N TYR A 762 -18.82 5.98 -10.97
CA TYR A 762 -18.14 5.03 -10.10
C TYR A 762 -16.97 4.33 -10.81
N GLU A 763 -17.19 3.80 -12.02
CA GLU A 763 -16.16 3.07 -12.77
C GLU A 763 -15.02 4.01 -13.22
N MET A 764 -15.35 5.24 -13.64
CA MET A 764 -14.33 6.25 -13.98
C MET A 764 -13.45 6.61 -12.77
N THR A 765 -14.04 6.79 -11.58
CA THR A 765 -13.28 7.07 -10.34
C THR A 765 -12.51 5.84 -9.85
N PHE A 766 -13.07 4.63 -9.99
CA PHE A 766 -12.38 3.38 -9.68
C PHE A 766 -11.14 3.19 -10.58
N GLN A 767 -11.28 3.35 -11.90
CA GLN A 767 -10.16 3.26 -12.85
C GLN A 767 -9.05 4.31 -12.59
N LEU A 768 -9.41 5.44 -11.96
CA LEU A 768 -8.47 6.48 -11.54
C LEU A 768 -7.72 6.10 -10.26
N ILE A 769 -8.44 5.81 -9.16
CA ILE A 769 -7.85 5.65 -7.82
C ILE A 769 -7.24 4.26 -7.62
N TYR A 770 -7.95 3.20 -8.00
CA TYR A 770 -7.62 1.82 -7.64
C TYR A 770 -6.20 1.36 -8.02
N PRO A 771 -5.62 1.76 -9.19
CA PRO A 771 -4.23 1.43 -9.51
C PRO A 771 -3.21 1.95 -8.50
N PHE A 772 -3.44 3.12 -7.90
CA PHE A 772 -2.49 3.72 -6.97
C PHE A 772 -2.56 3.08 -5.57
N LEU A 773 -3.74 2.63 -5.14
CA LEU A 773 -3.88 1.80 -3.93
C LEU A 773 -3.08 0.49 -4.10
N LEU A 774 -3.25 -0.21 -5.24
CA LEU A 774 -2.50 -1.44 -5.52
C LEU A 774 -0.99 -1.22 -5.54
N LEU A 775 -0.54 -0.06 -6.05
CA LEU A 775 0.87 0.30 -6.06
C LEU A 775 1.42 0.54 -4.64
N TYR A 776 0.69 1.27 -3.79
CA TYR A 776 1.07 1.51 -2.40
C TYR A 776 1.29 0.18 -1.66
N TRP A 777 0.35 -0.77 -1.78
CA TRP A 777 0.50 -2.12 -1.19
C TRP A 777 1.75 -2.83 -1.68
N GLN A 778 1.96 -2.80 -3.00
CA GLN A 778 3.03 -3.55 -3.64
C GLN A 778 4.42 -3.02 -3.29
N LEU A 779 4.56 -1.71 -3.00
CA LEU A 779 5.81 -1.14 -2.52
C LEU A 779 6.04 -1.46 -1.04
N ILE A 780 5.03 -1.29 -0.18
CA ILE A 780 5.15 -1.55 1.26
C ILE A 780 5.50 -3.00 1.53
N ILE A 781 4.81 -3.96 0.92
CA ILE A 781 5.10 -5.38 1.09
C ILE A 781 6.48 -5.77 0.50
N LEU A 782 6.98 -5.02 -0.48
CA LEU A 782 8.27 -5.29 -1.13
C LEU A 782 9.48 -4.70 -0.37
N PHE A 783 9.27 -3.67 0.47
CA PHE A 783 10.33 -3.03 1.25
C PHE A 783 10.24 -3.29 2.77
N THR A 784 9.05 -3.56 3.30
CA THR A 784 8.81 -3.84 4.73
C THR A 784 8.18 -5.22 4.99
N GLY A 785 7.47 -5.78 4.01
CA GLY A 785 6.84 -7.10 4.16
C GLY A 785 7.87 -8.22 4.25
N THR A 786 7.52 -9.28 5.00
CA THR A 786 8.31 -10.50 5.04
C THR A 786 8.28 -11.21 3.68
N TYR A 787 9.19 -12.17 3.48
CA TYR A 787 9.13 -13.07 2.33
C TYR A 787 7.77 -13.80 2.23
N VAL A 788 7.19 -14.18 3.36
CA VAL A 788 5.88 -14.85 3.42
C VAL A 788 4.76 -13.92 2.95
N ASP A 789 4.76 -12.65 3.35
CA ASP A 789 3.81 -11.63 2.87
C ASP A 789 3.88 -11.42 1.35
N GLN A 790 5.10 -11.45 0.80
CA GLN A 790 5.34 -11.32 -0.63
C GLN A 790 4.83 -12.55 -1.41
N LEU A 791 5.16 -13.77 -0.96
CA LEU A 791 4.63 -15.01 -1.53
C LEU A 791 3.09 -15.06 -1.45
N LEU A 792 2.51 -14.64 -0.31
CA LEU A 792 1.07 -14.57 -0.09
C LEU A 792 0.40 -13.58 -1.04
N THR A 793 0.96 -12.37 -1.16
CA THR A 793 0.48 -11.32 -2.07
C THR A 793 0.53 -11.76 -3.53
N VAL A 794 1.65 -12.34 -3.99
CA VAL A 794 1.79 -12.87 -5.35
C VAL A 794 0.73 -13.95 -5.63
N THR A 795 0.55 -14.90 -4.72
CA THR A 795 -0.45 -15.97 -4.88
C THR A 795 -1.88 -15.44 -4.88
N ILE A 796 -2.24 -14.51 -3.98
CA ILE A 796 -3.57 -13.89 -3.96
C ILE A 796 -3.86 -13.20 -5.30
N ILE A 797 -2.89 -12.47 -5.85
CA ILE A 797 -3.09 -11.75 -7.11
C ILE A 797 -3.14 -12.71 -8.31
N VAL A 798 -2.31 -13.76 -8.34
CA VAL A 798 -2.38 -14.79 -9.39
C VAL A 798 -3.69 -15.57 -9.31
N ALA A 799 -4.14 -15.97 -8.12
CA ALA A 799 -5.43 -16.61 -7.90
C ALA A 799 -6.58 -15.70 -8.35
N PHE A 800 -6.53 -14.40 -8.03
CA PHE A 800 -7.52 -13.43 -8.50
C PHE A 800 -7.52 -13.28 -10.03
N ALA A 801 -6.34 -13.20 -10.66
CA ALA A 801 -6.20 -13.15 -12.11
C ALA A 801 -6.72 -14.44 -12.79
N MET A 802 -6.50 -15.60 -12.18
CA MET A 802 -7.01 -16.89 -12.64
C MET A 802 -8.52 -17.04 -12.45
N LEU A 803 -9.09 -16.50 -11.37
CA LEU A 803 -10.54 -16.42 -11.16
C LEU A 803 -11.19 -15.56 -12.25
N LYS A 804 -10.63 -14.37 -12.52
CA LYS A 804 -11.11 -13.47 -13.59
C LYS A 804 -10.97 -14.11 -14.98
N ALA A 805 -9.89 -14.86 -15.24
CA ALA A 805 -9.69 -15.63 -16.47
C ALA A 805 -10.70 -16.78 -16.62
N THR A 806 -10.96 -17.53 -15.55
CA THR A 806 -11.94 -18.62 -15.52
C THR A 806 -13.35 -18.10 -15.80
N ALA A 807 -13.74 -17.00 -15.13
CA ALA A 807 -15.03 -16.36 -15.38
C ALA A 807 -15.17 -15.90 -16.84
N ALA A 808 -14.16 -15.21 -17.39
CA ALA A 808 -14.16 -14.79 -18.80
C ALA A 808 -14.19 -15.97 -19.79
N TYR A 809 -13.49 -17.08 -19.49
CA TYR A 809 -13.49 -18.30 -20.29
C TYR A 809 -14.85 -19.00 -20.31
N VAL A 810 -15.49 -19.17 -19.15
CA VAL A 810 -16.83 -19.76 -19.02
C VAL A 810 -17.89 -18.88 -19.70
N ILE A 811 -17.86 -17.57 -19.46
CA ILE A 811 -18.74 -16.59 -20.15
C ILE A 811 -18.46 -16.57 -21.66
N GLY A 812 -17.23 -16.85 -22.09
CA GLY A 812 -16.84 -17.07 -23.48
C GLY A 812 -17.33 -18.37 -24.10
N GLY A 813 -18.05 -19.23 -23.35
CA GLY A 813 -18.52 -20.53 -23.81
C GLY A 813 -17.39 -21.55 -23.93
N CYS A 814 -16.34 -21.44 -23.11
CA CYS A 814 -15.20 -22.35 -23.01
C CYS A 814 -14.34 -22.49 -24.29
N LYS A 815 -14.40 -21.52 -25.21
CA LYS A 815 -13.73 -21.59 -26.53
C LYS A 815 -12.33 -20.96 -26.60
N ASN A 816 -11.91 -20.18 -25.59
CA ASN A 816 -10.80 -19.24 -25.71
C ASN A 816 -9.72 -19.44 -24.62
N PRO A 817 -8.92 -20.51 -24.65
CA PRO A 817 -7.98 -20.85 -23.57
C PRO A 817 -6.83 -19.85 -23.38
N LYS A 818 -6.55 -18.96 -24.36
CA LYS A 818 -5.54 -17.89 -24.19
C LYS A 818 -5.84 -16.94 -23.03
N LEU A 819 -7.09 -16.89 -22.56
CA LEU A 819 -7.48 -16.04 -21.42
C LEU A 819 -6.78 -16.42 -20.12
N PHE A 820 -6.32 -17.67 -19.96
CA PHE A 820 -5.54 -18.08 -18.80
C PHE A 820 -4.13 -17.45 -18.75
N TYR A 821 -3.66 -16.80 -19.82
CA TYR A 821 -2.43 -15.98 -19.78
C TYR A 821 -2.64 -14.60 -19.12
N TYR A 822 -3.82 -14.30 -18.57
CA TYR A 822 -4.09 -13.03 -17.87
C TYR A 822 -3.16 -12.72 -16.68
N PRO A 823 -2.63 -13.67 -15.89
CA PRO A 823 -1.63 -13.38 -14.86
C PRO A 823 -0.36 -12.71 -15.41
N PHE A 824 0.05 -13.00 -16.65
CA PHE A 824 1.17 -12.27 -17.28
C PHE A 824 0.84 -10.80 -17.55
N HIS A 825 -0.43 -10.44 -17.74
CA HIS A 825 -0.82 -9.03 -17.81
C HIS A 825 -0.61 -8.33 -16.47
N PHE A 826 -0.73 -9.03 -15.33
CA PHE A 826 -0.41 -8.44 -14.03
C PHE A 826 1.09 -8.17 -13.85
N LEU A 827 1.95 -9.09 -14.28
CA LEU A 827 3.41 -8.85 -14.31
C LEU A 827 3.76 -7.62 -15.17
N PHE A 828 3.14 -7.48 -16.34
CA PHE A 828 3.25 -6.29 -17.19
C PHE A 828 2.65 -5.03 -16.54
N PHE A 829 1.65 -5.19 -15.68
CA PHE A 829 1.03 -4.08 -14.95
C PHE A 829 2.00 -3.48 -13.94
N ILE A 830 2.67 -4.31 -13.14
CA ILE A 830 3.74 -3.88 -12.22
C ILE A 830 4.93 -3.28 -12.97
N THR A 831 5.49 -4.02 -13.93
CA THR A 831 6.82 -3.72 -14.51
C THR A 831 6.80 -2.61 -15.57
N VAL A 832 5.65 -2.36 -16.21
CA VAL A 832 5.54 -1.43 -17.36
C VAL A 832 4.36 -0.45 -17.24
N LEU A 833 3.18 -0.88 -16.77
CA LEU A 833 2.00 0.00 -16.75
C LEU A 833 1.97 0.96 -15.56
N PHE A 834 2.46 0.59 -14.38
CA PHE A 834 2.67 1.53 -13.26
C PHE A 834 3.65 2.66 -13.58
N PRO A 835 4.88 2.42 -14.06
CA PRO A 835 5.78 3.52 -14.42
C PRO A 835 5.21 4.38 -15.56
N ALA A 836 4.43 3.81 -16.49
CA ALA A 836 3.71 4.57 -17.51
C ALA A 836 2.59 5.44 -16.92
N LYS A 837 1.86 4.93 -15.93
CA LYS A 837 0.82 5.65 -15.18
C LYS A 837 1.38 6.80 -14.36
N LEU A 838 2.53 6.62 -13.71
CA LEU A 838 3.22 7.66 -12.94
C LEU A 838 3.79 8.73 -13.88
N LEU A 839 4.55 8.33 -14.92
CA LEU A 839 5.08 9.25 -15.92
C LEU A 839 3.98 10.07 -16.61
N ALA A 840 2.84 9.45 -16.92
CA ALA A 840 1.70 10.15 -17.49
C ALA A 840 1.04 11.17 -16.54
N LEU A 841 1.16 10.96 -15.22
CA LEU A 841 0.68 11.89 -14.20
C LEU A 841 1.62 13.11 -14.14
N VAL A 842 2.92 12.87 -13.92
CA VAL A 842 3.95 13.91 -13.76
C VAL A 842 4.41 14.55 -15.08
N THR A 843 3.79 14.21 -16.22
CA THR A 843 4.01 14.91 -17.51
C THR A 843 2.69 15.20 -18.25
N LEU A 844 1.58 15.35 -17.52
CA LEU A 844 0.24 15.55 -18.09
C LEU A 844 0.11 16.83 -18.96
N TRP A 845 1.01 17.80 -18.79
CA TRP A 845 1.09 19.02 -19.61
C TRP A 845 1.75 18.80 -20.99
N ASP A 846 2.55 17.75 -21.16
CA ASP A 846 3.21 17.43 -22.43
C ASP A 846 2.20 16.87 -23.45
N MET A 847 1.94 17.67 -24.48
CA MET A 847 1.08 17.35 -25.62
C MET A 847 1.88 16.91 -26.86
N SER A 848 3.16 16.57 -26.74
CA SER A 848 3.92 16.02 -27.86
C SER A 848 3.42 14.62 -28.23
N TRP A 849 3.54 14.25 -29.51
CA TRP A 849 3.10 12.93 -30.00
C TRP A 849 4.06 11.79 -29.61
N GLY A 850 5.28 12.12 -29.16
CA GLY A 850 6.22 11.20 -28.51
C GLY A 850 6.92 10.16 -29.40
N THR A 851 6.74 10.18 -30.72
CA THR A 851 7.25 9.12 -31.62
C THR A 851 8.60 9.44 -32.30
N ARG A 852 8.98 10.72 -32.44
CA ARG A 852 10.16 11.14 -33.22
C ARG A 852 10.95 12.26 -32.54
N GLY A 853 11.48 11.99 -31.34
CA GLY A 853 12.36 12.91 -30.62
C GLY A 853 13.39 12.16 -29.78
N MET A 854 14.66 12.18 -30.19
CA MET A 854 15.75 11.40 -29.57
C MET A 854 15.94 11.71 -28.07
N GLY A 855 15.62 12.94 -27.65
CA GLY A 855 15.70 13.40 -26.27
C GLY A 855 14.65 12.85 -25.29
N VAL A 856 13.66 12.05 -25.75
CA VAL A 856 12.63 11.46 -24.86
C VAL A 856 12.85 9.95 -24.67
N ASP A 857 13.54 9.28 -25.59
CA ASP A 857 13.73 7.82 -25.56
C ASP A 857 14.65 7.35 -24.43
N TRP A 858 15.72 8.08 -24.15
CA TRP A 858 16.61 7.77 -23.03
C TRP A 858 15.90 7.93 -21.69
N MET A 859 15.08 8.98 -21.52
CA MET A 859 14.27 9.23 -20.33
C MET A 859 13.28 8.09 -20.06
N ASN A 860 12.56 7.64 -21.10
CA ASN A 860 11.65 6.49 -21.00
C ASN A 860 12.38 5.18 -20.62
N ARG A 861 13.58 4.95 -21.17
CA ARG A 861 14.42 3.78 -20.85
C ARG A 861 14.97 3.86 -19.42
N LEU A 862 15.46 5.02 -19.01
CA LEU A 862 16.00 5.26 -17.67
C LEU A 862 14.92 5.06 -16.60
N LEU A 863 13.73 5.63 -16.77
CA LEU A 863 12.62 5.45 -15.82
C LEU A 863 12.20 3.98 -15.73
N LEU A 864 12.08 3.26 -16.86
CA LEU A 864 11.84 1.82 -16.85
C LEU A 864 12.95 1.02 -16.16
N ALA A 865 14.22 1.38 -16.38
CA ALA A 865 15.35 0.71 -15.74
C ALA A 865 15.38 0.95 -14.23
N VAL A 866 15.32 2.22 -13.79
CA VAL A 866 15.28 2.59 -12.36
C VAL A 866 14.07 1.96 -11.66
N TRP A 867 12.89 1.95 -12.28
CA TRP A 867 11.70 1.30 -11.72
C TRP A 867 11.91 -0.20 -11.49
N ASN A 868 12.41 -0.92 -12.50
CA ASN A 868 12.59 -2.37 -12.36
C ASN A 868 13.82 -2.73 -11.51
N LEU A 869 14.85 -1.89 -11.44
CA LEU A 869 15.95 -2.02 -10.48
C LEU A 869 15.47 -1.80 -9.04
N MET A 870 14.61 -0.81 -8.79
CA MET A 870 13.97 -0.58 -7.49
C MET A 870 13.14 -1.81 -7.06
N LEU A 871 12.37 -2.40 -7.98
CA LEU A 871 11.63 -3.64 -7.70
C LEU A 871 12.57 -4.82 -7.39
N LEU A 872 13.65 -5.01 -8.16
CA LEU A 872 14.64 -6.06 -7.92
C LEU A 872 15.41 -5.84 -6.61
N PHE A 873 15.66 -4.59 -6.22
CA PHE A 873 16.34 -4.25 -4.97
C PHE A 873 15.50 -4.64 -3.74
N GLY A 874 14.18 -4.38 -3.74
CA GLY A 874 13.30 -4.85 -2.67
C GLY A 874 13.25 -6.38 -2.56
N VAL A 875 13.21 -7.10 -3.69
CA VAL A 875 13.36 -8.57 -3.68
C VAL A 875 14.73 -8.99 -3.11
N ALA A 876 15.81 -8.28 -3.46
CA ALA A 876 17.15 -8.60 -2.97
C ALA A 876 17.31 -8.34 -1.45
N LEU A 877 16.71 -7.26 -0.91
CA LEU A 877 16.63 -7.03 0.54
C LEU A 877 15.86 -8.15 1.24
N SER A 878 14.76 -8.59 0.65
CA SER A 878 13.93 -9.68 1.18
C SER A 878 14.68 -11.01 1.22
N VAL A 879 15.43 -11.33 0.16
CA VAL A 879 16.32 -12.50 0.11
C VAL A 879 17.49 -12.39 1.09
N ARG A 880 18.08 -11.18 1.25
CA ARG A 880 19.13 -10.93 2.25
C ARG A 880 18.66 -11.27 3.66
N ASN A 881 17.44 -10.86 4.01
CA ASN A 881 16.88 -11.12 5.34
C ASN A 881 16.66 -12.63 5.57
N ILE A 882 16.11 -13.39 4.60
CA ILE A 882 16.01 -14.87 4.68
C ILE A 882 17.38 -15.53 4.93
N VAL A 883 18.44 -15.00 4.32
CA VAL A 883 19.81 -15.52 4.48
C VAL A 883 20.39 -15.17 5.85
N ALA A 884 20.07 -13.98 6.40
CA ALA A 884 20.51 -13.54 7.72
C ALA A 884 19.78 -14.30 8.86
N ASP A 885 18.46 -14.46 8.75
CA ASP A 885 17.60 -15.14 9.73
C ASP A 885 17.87 -16.66 9.79
N GLY A 886 18.63 -17.18 8.82
CA GLY A 886 18.95 -18.60 8.66
C GLY A 886 17.85 -19.36 7.91
N LEU A 887 18.22 -19.96 6.77
CA LEU A 887 17.28 -20.70 5.91
C LEU A 887 16.51 -21.81 6.66
N ILE A 888 17.16 -22.48 7.62
CA ILE A 888 16.54 -23.54 8.44
C ILE A 888 15.46 -22.95 9.37
N THR A 889 15.69 -21.77 9.95
CA THR A 889 14.73 -21.05 10.79
C THR A 889 13.46 -20.71 10.02
N VAL A 890 13.62 -20.24 8.78
CA VAL A 890 12.51 -19.88 7.87
C VAL A 890 11.75 -21.13 7.40
N LEU A 891 12.45 -22.20 7.01
CA LEU A 891 11.82 -23.45 6.56
C LEU A 891 11.10 -24.20 7.70
N ASN A 892 11.56 -24.06 8.95
CA ASN A 892 10.92 -24.66 10.12
C ASN A 892 9.61 -23.96 10.54
N GLN A 893 9.29 -22.79 9.97
CA GLN A 893 7.95 -22.21 10.10
C GLN A 893 6.95 -23.10 9.34
N SER A 894 6.18 -23.89 10.09
CA SER A 894 5.34 -25.00 9.61
C SER A 894 4.29 -24.69 8.51
N MET A 895 4.11 -23.43 8.12
CA MET A 895 3.22 -23.01 7.03
C MET A 895 3.97 -22.49 5.77
N VAL A 896 5.29 -22.31 5.80
CA VAL A 896 6.08 -21.77 4.69
C VAL A 896 6.28 -22.81 3.58
N LEU A 897 6.76 -24.01 3.93
CA LEU A 897 7.02 -25.11 2.97
C LEU A 897 5.84 -25.40 2.01
N PRO A 898 4.57 -25.57 2.47
CA PRO A 898 3.43 -25.74 1.57
C PRO A 898 3.23 -24.58 0.59
N TRP A 899 3.58 -23.36 1.01
CA TRP A 899 3.39 -22.15 0.22
C TRP A 899 4.48 -21.93 -0.82
N GLU A 900 5.72 -22.30 -0.49
CA GLU A 900 6.81 -22.38 -1.47
C GLU A 900 6.49 -23.38 -2.58
N TYR A 901 5.89 -24.53 -2.27
CA TYR A 901 5.39 -25.46 -3.29
C TYR A 901 4.26 -24.85 -4.15
N VAL A 902 3.35 -24.06 -3.57
CA VAL A 902 2.29 -23.36 -4.33
C VAL A 902 2.89 -22.30 -5.26
N VAL A 903 3.79 -21.43 -4.77
CA VAL A 903 4.39 -20.37 -5.58
C VAL A 903 5.38 -20.93 -6.61
N GLY A 904 6.16 -21.93 -6.24
CA GLY A 904 7.01 -22.69 -7.17
C GLY A 904 6.19 -23.37 -8.26
N SER A 905 5.03 -23.93 -7.93
CA SER A 905 4.09 -24.47 -8.92
C SER A 905 3.52 -23.38 -9.83
N VAL A 906 3.21 -22.19 -9.31
CA VAL A 906 2.77 -21.03 -10.12
C VAL A 906 3.86 -20.60 -11.10
N PHE A 907 5.12 -20.49 -10.67
CA PHE A 907 6.24 -20.16 -11.56
C PHE A 907 6.53 -21.27 -12.57
N PHE A 908 6.44 -22.54 -12.18
CA PHE A 908 6.59 -23.68 -13.10
C PHE A 908 5.48 -23.71 -14.16
N ILE A 909 4.21 -23.50 -13.77
CA ILE A 909 3.08 -23.37 -14.69
C ILE A 909 3.28 -22.18 -15.62
N ALA A 910 3.76 -21.03 -15.12
CA ALA A 910 4.08 -19.88 -15.95
C ALA A 910 5.19 -20.17 -16.97
N LEU A 911 6.25 -20.89 -16.57
CA LEU A 911 7.31 -21.34 -17.47
C LEU A 911 6.77 -22.29 -18.55
N VAL A 912 5.97 -23.30 -18.17
CA VAL A 912 5.32 -24.23 -19.11
C VAL A 912 4.40 -23.50 -20.07
N MET A 913 3.61 -22.53 -19.60
CA MET A 913 2.76 -21.68 -20.45
C MET A 913 3.60 -20.83 -21.41
N TYR A 914 4.74 -20.28 -20.97
CA TYR A 914 5.64 -19.53 -21.85
C TYR A 914 6.27 -20.43 -22.93
N LEU A 915 6.66 -21.66 -22.58
CA LEU A 915 7.14 -22.67 -23.54
C LEU A 915 6.05 -23.07 -24.55
N VAL A 916 4.80 -23.29 -24.08
CA VAL A 916 3.64 -23.54 -24.95
C VAL A 916 3.36 -22.36 -25.88
N TYR A 917 3.52 -21.12 -25.40
CA TYR A 917 3.46 -19.92 -26.24
C TYR A 917 4.58 -19.90 -27.30
N LEU A 918 5.83 -20.24 -26.96
CA LEU A 918 6.94 -20.29 -27.92
C LEU A 918 6.72 -21.35 -29.01
N VAL A 919 6.26 -22.55 -28.64
CA VAL A 919 5.86 -23.61 -29.58
C VAL A 919 4.70 -23.14 -30.47
N SER A 920 3.67 -22.53 -29.89
CA SER A 920 2.53 -21.99 -30.63
C SER A 920 2.94 -20.89 -31.62
N LYS A 921 3.83 -19.99 -31.20
CA LYS A 921 4.43 -18.95 -32.05
C LYS A 921 5.22 -19.54 -33.20
N TYR A 922 6.05 -20.57 -32.95
CA TYR A 922 6.81 -21.24 -34.01
C TYR A 922 5.86 -21.87 -35.06
N HIS A 923 4.82 -22.57 -34.63
CA HIS A 923 3.81 -23.12 -35.54
C HIS A 923 3.04 -22.03 -36.29
N ALA A 924 2.64 -20.93 -35.64
CA ALA A 924 1.94 -19.83 -36.27
C ALA A 924 2.79 -19.10 -37.32
N LEU A 925 4.07 -18.84 -37.02
CA LEU A 925 5.01 -18.22 -37.97
C LEU A 925 5.34 -19.17 -39.13
N ARG A 926 5.50 -20.48 -38.87
CA ARG A 926 5.70 -21.48 -39.94
C ARG A 926 4.47 -21.63 -40.83
N ALA A 927 3.26 -21.50 -40.27
CA ALA A 927 2.02 -21.43 -41.04
C ALA A 927 1.96 -20.14 -41.88
N LYS A 928 2.25 -18.97 -41.29
CA LYS A 928 2.33 -17.69 -42.03
C LYS A 928 3.31 -17.75 -43.20
N LYS A 929 4.50 -18.35 -43.01
CA LYS A 929 5.48 -18.54 -44.09
C LYS A 929 4.98 -19.51 -45.17
N LYS A 930 4.38 -20.65 -44.80
CA LYS A 930 3.78 -21.59 -45.78
C LYS A 930 2.63 -20.97 -46.56
N ASN A 931 1.85 -20.09 -45.95
CA ASN A 931 0.81 -19.33 -46.61
C ASN A 931 1.44 -18.32 -47.60
N TRP A 932 2.47 -17.57 -47.20
CA TRP A 932 3.25 -16.71 -48.12
C TRP A 932 3.92 -17.46 -49.30
N GLU A 933 4.28 -18.72 -49.13
CA GLU A 933 4.81 -19.59 -50.20
C GLU A 933 3.71 -20.13 -51.15
N VAL A 934 2.44 -19.81 -50.90
CA VAL A 934 1.26 -20.24 -51.70
C VAL A 934 0.43 -19.05 -52.18
N GLU A 935 0.34 -17.97 -51.40
CA GLU A 935 -0.47 -16.76 -51.64
C GLU A 935 0.18 -15.75 -52.60
N ILE A 936 1.10 -16.21 -53.46
CA ILE A 936 1.46 -15.50 -54.69
C ILE A 936 0.32 -15.67 -55.74
N ASP A 937 -0.52 -16.70 -55.60
CA ASP A 937 -1.63 -16.99 -56.50
C ASP A 937 -2.98 -17.13 -55.75
N ASN A 938 -3.70 -16.01 -55.69
CA ASN A 938 -5.12 -15.84 -55.32
C ASN A 938 -5.60 -16.13 -53.87
N ASP A 939 -6.50 -15.24 -53.44
CA ASP A 939 -7.43 -15.30 -52.30
C ASP A 939 -6.90 -15.61 -50.88
N PHE A 940 -7.11 -14.64 -49.97
CA PHE A 940 -6.77 -14.73 -48.53
C PHE A 940 -8.05 -14.86 -47.66
N PRO A 941 -8.59 -16.08 -47.37
CA PRO A 941 -9.79 -16.23 -46.54
C PRO A 941 -9.55 -16.88 -45.17
N ILE A 942 -9.85 -16.12 -44.11
CA ILE A 942 -10.77 -16.50 -43.02
C ILE A 942 -10.84 -18.03 -42.71
N ARG A 943 -9.82 -18.61 -42.06
CA ARG A 943 -9.84 -20.04 -41.66
C ARG A 943 -10.37 -20.35 -40.25
N GLU A 944 -10.50 -19.37 -39.36
CA GLU A 944 -11.08 -19.62 -38.00
C GLU A 944 -12.61 -19.81 -38.00
N ALA A 945 -13.32 -19.41 -39.06
CA ALA A 945 -14.79 -19.40 -39.09
C ALA A 945 -15.49 -20.77 -39.35
N LYS A 946 -14.75 -21.82 -39.74
CA LYS A 946 -15.34 -23.09 -40.23
C LYS A 946 -15.49 -24.23 -39.20
N ARG A 947 -15.45 -23.94 -37.89
CA ARG A 947 -15.69 -24.93 -36.80
C ARG A 947 -16.97 -24.68 -35.97
N ILE A 948 -18.02 -24.11 -36.57
CA ILE A 948 -19.36 -24.00 -35.95
C ILE A 948 -20.44 -24.52 -36.91
N VAL A 949 -20.45 -25.84 -37.09
CA VAL A 949 -21.61 -26.64 -37.52
C VAL A 949 -21.61 -27.86 -36.60
N PRO A 950 -22.75 -28.26 -36.00
CA PRO A 950 -22.76 -29.35 -35.02
C PRO A 950 -22.51 -30.72 -35.66
N ARG A 951 -21.89 -31.59 -34.86
CA ARG A 951 -22.22 -33.02 -34.78
C ARG A 951 -22.85 -33.23 -33.40
#